data_AF-A0EXI1-F1
#
_entry.id   AF-A0EXI1-F1
#
_cell.length_a   1.000
_cell.length_b   1.000
_cell.length_c   1.000
_cell.angle_alpha   90.00
_cell.angle_beta   90.00
_cell.angle_gamma   90.00
#
_symmetry.space_group_name_H-M   'P 1'
#
loop_
_entity.id
_entity.type
_entity.pdbx_description
1 polymer ?
#
loop_
_entity_poly.entity_id
_entity_poly.type
_entity_poly.pdbx_seq_one_letter_code
_entity_poly.pdbx_strand_id
1 'polypeptide(L)'
;MTPGPITTDAAAGVGVDTTDGTMKWELFEENRTLTTRSGQMIVNDGEFGKWNDTDEGRVKCFLTPDEGFGDAIESLVIVLYRLPIIAKRDATTGAWSFKWDDDALYLTSTGLRKGLEQLKVAPLWVGILNSDDEVPRQEREGVADRLLEEFNCVPVFIPHDTLKQFYQGFCKGTLWPLFHMVSSATDHTEHTTRFDDRLWRVYMNVNRMFRDKVVEVYDGDRALIWVHDYHLMLLPQASRSRLSGVKIGFFLHIPWPSSEVYRVLPWRNELLKGMLSATLLGFHLFDYARHFLSACVRLLNLEHEANRGSLGLEYDGRHVMLRVSHIGVDPERFSEGLSAPSLTDRVAEFKERFADCTVLGAVDDLDLIKGIALKLMGFQRYLDSAPKMRGKVVLVQVAIPKAARVKESVRNEIRELVAAINNKHGDGSGRRPVWYLEESISFESRLALYSIMDALVVTPIRDGLNLIPYEYIVSTSEGKGQLILSEFTGCSRALSSAERVNPWDLEKLSNVLDMVVQKAIAAAPEVELKRRADKAYVSAHSSQQWAQSFLHDLKEASEPAQVVVKVGPLAGLPGVLAYDEFTLLNRSAVLRAYKAAKRRLFLFDYDGTLTSITDQSSQMAHAWARPSEAVAANLDTLSKDPLNDVYIMSGRKTEVLEAGLNNSPTIGIAAEHGFFYRKKNSKEWNRLLEDADLSWMELALRIMLMYTDRTDGSYVEQKKAGLVWHYLDADREFGSWQAKEMRDHLESLLSPFSVQVVTGYGWLQVRMAAMNKGVMVETILRDMPEPPDFVLCCGDDRTDEDMFAYLDTHLDPSVKQFTCTVGVKPSHARYYLHSSNEVGALLETLVTGSYPRGVRPRPRGGSVSLADLVPDDEGSSSTPAVPQRTNGPRTSASGQKRRGLASSLPSQ
;
A
#
# COMPACT_ATOMS: atom_id res chain seq x y z
N MET A 1 -33.97 39.01 21.58
CA MET A 1 -34.75 37.77 21.51
C MET A 1 -33.79 36.64 21.20
N THR A 2 -33.88 35.59 22.01
CA THR A 2 -33.00 34.42 22.12
C THR A 2 -32.87 33.61 20.82
N PRO A 3 -31.71 33.02 20.51
CA PRO A 3 -31.56 32.00 19.47
C PRO A 3 -31.83 30.60 20.06
N GLY A 4 -32.61 29.78 19.35
CA GLY A 4 -32.78 28.34 19.58
C GLY A 4 -32.11 27.52 18.48
N PRO A 5 -31.77 26.24 18.72
CA PRO A 5 -30.81 25.48 17.90
C PRO A 5 -31.43 24.82 16.67
N ILE A 6 -30.63 24.76 15.60
CA ILE A 6 -30.92 24.03 14.35
C ILE A 6 -30.29 22.65 14.46
N THR A 7 -31.12 21.60 14.38
CA THR A 7 -30.74 20.20 14.14
C THR A 7 -30.62 19.97 12.63
N THR A 8 -29.51 19.41 12.17
CA THR A 8 -29.32 18.98 10.77
C THR A 8 -29.30 17.46 10.68
N ASP A 9 -30.45 16.88 10.32
CA ASP A 9 -30.53 15.61 9.58
C ASP A 9 -31.12 15.94 8.22
N ALA A 10 -30.33 15.75 7.16
CA ALA A 10 -30.77 15.94 5.78
C ALA A 10 -30.11 14.87 4.89
N ALA A 11 -30.78 13.73 4.77
CA ALA A 11 -30.71 12.90 3.57
C ALA A 11 -31.92 13.29 2.70
N ALA A 12 -31.69 14.05 1.62
CA ALA A 12 -32.66 14.33 0.57
C ALA A 12 -33.05 13.01 -0.14
N GLY A 13 -34.31 12.66 -0.36
CA GLY A 13 -35.35 13.35 -1.15
C GLY A 13 -35.30 12.79 -2.59
N VAL A 14 -36.34 12.17 -3.15
CA VAL A 14 -37.60 12.73 -3.73
C VAL A 14 -38.60 11.56 -3.91
N GLY A 15 -39.94 11.62 -3.79
CA GLY A 15 -40.93 12.67 -3.57
C GLY A 15 -42.34 12.05 -3.41
N VAL A 16 -43.32 12.82 -2.92
CA VAL A 16 -44.66 12.40 -2.43
C VAL A 16 -45.78 13.02 -3.29
N ASP A 17 -46.86 12.27 -3.59
CA ASP A 17 -48.30 12.64 -3.48
C ASP A 17 -49.20 11.48 -4.02
N THR A 18 -50.39 11.07 -3.54
CA THR A 18 -51.53 11.75 -2.87
C THR A 18 -52.50 10.74 -2.19
N THR A 19 -53.25 11.20 -1.17
CA THR A 19 -54.72 11.04 -0.92
C THR A 19 -55.40 10.16 0.16
N ASP A 20 -54.75 9.45 1.10
CA ASP A 20 -55.54 8.80 2.17
C ASP A 20 -54.96 8.74 3.60
N GLY A 21 -53.83 9.38 3.90
CA GLY A 21 -53.41 9.61 5.29
C GLY A 21 -53.18 8.34 6.12
N THR A 22 -53.01 7.18 5.48
CA THR A 22 -52.56 5.95 6.14
C THR A 22 -51.13 5.63 5.72
N MET A 23 -50.18 5.60 6.67
CA MET A 23 -48.88 4.96 6.44
C MET A 23 -49.11 3.46 6.31
N LYS A 24 -49.23 2.97 5.09
CA LYS A 24 -49.02 1.55 4.78
C LYS A 24 -47.56 1.38 4.38
N TRP A 25 -46.85 0.53 5.12
CA TRP A 25 -45.63 -0.09 4.61
C TRP A 25 -46.08 -1.06 3.50
N GLU A 26 -45.92 -0.69 2.23
CA GLU A 26 -46.03 -1.67 1.16
C GLU A 26 -44.87 -2.66 1.30
N LEU A 27 -45.20 -3.92 1.55
CA LEU A 27 -44.31 -5.04 1.36
C LEU A 27 -43.83 -5.00 -0.09
N PHE A 28 -42.51 -5.01 -0.28
CA PHE A 28 -41.86 -5.15 -1.58
C PHE A 28 -42.51 -6.32 -2.34
N GLU A 29 -43.23 -6.04 -3.43
CA GLU A 29 -43.86 -7.08 -4.26
C GLU A 29 -42.80 -7.93 -4.97
N GLU A 30 -42.88 -9.25 -4.79
CA GLU A 30 -42.06 -10.28 -5.45
C GLU A 30 -42.35 -10.36 -6.96
N ASN A 31 -41.35 -10.80 -7.74
CA ASN A 31 -41.43 -11.16 -9.18
C ASN A 31 -41.54 -10.00 -10.19
N ARG A 32 -40.57 -9.07 -10.22
CA ARG A 32 -40.37 -8.22 -11.42
C ARG A 32 -39.66 -9.02 -12.53
N THR A 33 -40.33 -9.18 -13.66
CA THR A 33 -39.74 -9.72 -14.89
C THR A 33 -39.18 -8.58 -15.75
N LEU A 34 -37.86 -8.54 -15.95
CA LEU A 34 -37.22 -7.58 -16.87
C LEU A 34 -37.10 -8.22 -18.26
N THR A 35 -37.72 -7.62 -19.26
CA THR A 35 -37.62 -8.07 -20.65
C THR A 35 -36.53 -7.26 -21.36
N THR A 36 -35.44 -7.91 -21.77
CA THR A 36 -34.39 -7.31 -22.60
C THR A 36 -34.49 -7.83 -24.04
N ARG A 37 -33.75 -7.23 -24.98
CA ARG A 37 -33.73 -7.66 -26.40
C ARG A 37 -33.30 -9.13 -26.60
N SER A 38 -32.72 -9.77 -25.59
CA SER A 38 -32.24 -11.16 -25.63
C SER A 38 -33.00 -12.14 -24.72
N GLY A 39 -34.06 -11.71 -24.02
CA GLY A 39 -34.89 -12.60 -23.19
C GLY A 39 -35.39 -11.98 -21.87
N GLN A 40 -36.26 -12.72 -21.17
CA GLN A 40 -36.84 -12.34 -19.87
C GLN A 40 -36.00 -12.84 -18.69
N MET A 41 -35.62 -11.93 -17.79
CA MET A 41 -35.01 -12.25 -16.49
C MET A 41 -36.04 -12.16 -15.36
N ILE A 42 -36.00 -13.11 -14.43
CA ILE A 42 -36.73 -13.09 -13.15
C ILE A 42 -35.69 -12.95 -12.03
N VAL A 43 -35.88 -12.02 -11.11
CA VAL A 43 -35.03 -11.83 -9.92
C VAL A 43 -35.78 -12.35 -8.69
N ASN A 44 -35.24 -13.37 -8.02
CA ASN A 44 -35.75 -13.92 -6.76
C ASN A 44 -34.64 -13.88 -5.70
N ASP A 45 -34.84 -13.15 -4.60
CA ASP A 45 -33.89 -13.08 -3.47
C ASP A 45 -34.47 -13.74 -2.21
N GLY A 46 -34.38 -15.06 -2.15
CA GLY A 46 -34.77 -15.85 -0.97
C GLY A 46 -33.75 -16.90 -0.51
N GLU A 47 -32.69 -17.16 -1.27
CA GLU A 47 -31.68 -18.16 -0.92
C GLU A 47 -30.28 -17.61 -1.20
N PHE A 48 -29.56 -17.25 -0.13
CA PHE A 48 -28.11 -17.11 -0.20
C PHE A 48 -27.51 -18.48 -0.56
N GLY A 49 -26.95 -18.65 -1.77
CA GLY A 49 -26.03 -19.76 -2.04
C GLY A 49 -26.21 -20.61 -3.30
N LYS A 50 -26.95 -20.21 -4.35
CA LYS A 50 -26.86 -20.90 -5.65
C LYS A 50 -26.71 -19.94 -6.82
N TRP A 51 -25.58 -20.09 -7.53
CA TRP A 51 -25.24 -19.41 -8.78
C TRP A 51 -26.09 -19.95 -9.94
N ASN A 52 -26.59 -19.07 -10.80
CA ASN A 52 -27.12 -19.45 -12.12
C ASN A 52 -25.94 -19.67 -13.07
N ASP A 53 -25.81 -20.90 -13.59
CA ASP A 53 -24.76 -21.36 -14.50
C ASP A 53 -25.27 -21.29 -15.95
N THR A 54 -24.79 -20.32 -16.75
CA THR A 54 -24.79 -20.37 -18.22
C THR A 54 -23.68 -19.46 -18.77
N ASP A 55 -22.42 -19.92 -18.70
CA ASP A 55 -21.43 -19.86 -19.79
C ASP A 55 -20.05 -20.34 -19.29
N GLU A 56 -19.51 -21.35 -19.98
CA GLU A 56 -18.31 -22.13 -19.63
C GLU A 56 -16.98 -21.38 -19.89
N GLY A 57 -16.79 -20.25 -19.21
CA GLY A 57 -15.51 -19.49 -19.14
C GLY A 57 -15.16 -19.11 -17.70
N ARG A 58 -15.47 -20.03 -16.77
CA ARG A 58 -15.77 -19.80 -15.35
C ARG A 58 -14.74 -19.01 -14.55
N VAL A 59 -15.24 -17.94 -13.94
CA VAL A 59 -14.78 -17.36 -12.67
C VAL A 59 -15.00 -18.38 -11.56
N LYS A 60 -13.92 -18.93 -10.98
CA LYS A 60 -13.98 -19.60 -9.67
C LYS A 60 -13.86 -18.54 -8.58
N CYS A 61 -14.99 -18.09 -8.06
CA CYS A 61 -15.03 -17.31 -6.82
C CYS A 61 -15.23 -18.27 -5.65
N PHE A 62 -14.20 -18.35 -4.80
CA PHE A 62 -14.16 -18.95 -3.47
C PHE A 62 -14.49 -20.45 -3.40
N LEU A 63 -13.47 -21.23 -3.01
CA LEU A 63 -13.53 -22.67 -2.75
C LEU A 63 -14.91 -23.13 -2.29
N THR A 64 -15.59 -23.94 -3.11
CA THR A 64 -16.38 -25.02 -2.54
C THR A 64 -15.39 -25.94 -1.81
N PRO A 65 -15.73 -26.48 -0.62
CA PRO A 65 -14.81 -27.31 0.17
C PRO A 65 -14.21 -28.52 -0.57
N ASP A 66 -14.75 -28.88 -1.74
CA ASP A 66 -14.44 -30.10 -2.49
C ASP A 66 -13.46 -29.89 -3.66
N GLU A 67 -13.10 -28.66 -4.02
CA GLU A 67 -12.06 -28.44 -5.03
C GLU A 67 -10.68 -28.47 -4.38
N GLY A 68 -10.09 -29.67 -4.34
CA GLY A 68 -8.77 -29.89 -3.77
C GLY A 68 -7.70 -28.94 -4.32
N PHE A 69 -6.76 -28.58 -3.46
CA PHE A 69 -5.54 -27.84 -3.80
C PHE A 69 -4.86 -28.47 -5.04
N GLY A 70 -5.02 -27.86 -6.23
CA GLY A 70 -4.28 -28.27 -7.43
C GLY A 70 -2.79 -27.99 -7.24
N ASP A 71 -1.93 -28.96 -7.61
CA ASP A 71 -0.47 -29.06 -7.39
C ASP A 71 0.04 -28.60 -6.01
N ALA A 72 0.67 -29.50 -5.24
CA ALA A 72 1.16 -29.20 -3.89
C ALA A 72 2.17 -28.04 -3.86
N ILE A 73 2.05 -27.14 -2.87
CA ILE A 73 3.12 -26.16 -2.56
C ILE A 73 4.31 -26.95 -2.05
N GLU A 74 5.41 -26.97 -2.80
CA GLU A 74 6.59 -27.78 -2.46
C GLU A 74 7.43 -27.18 -1.31
N SER A 75 7.50 -25.84 -1.20
CA SER A 75 8.26 -25.16 -0.16
C SER A 75 7.65 -23.80 0.21
N LEU A 76 7.60 -23.50 1.51
CA LEU A 76 7.08 -22.24 2.05
C LEU A 76 8.04 -21.70 3.12
N VAL A 77 8.56 -20.50 2.91
CA VAL A 77 9.36 -19.77 3.89
C VAL A 77 8.50 -18.71 4.55
N ILE A 78 8.19 -18.87 5.83
CA ILE A 78 7.41 -17.89 6.61
C ILE A 78 8.39 -17.02 7.41
N VAL A 79 8.34 -15.71 7.17
CA VAL A 79 9.25 -14.75 7.79
C VAL A 79 8.50 -13.85 8.77
N LEU A 80 8.87 -13.97 10.04
CA LEU A 80 8.26 -13.28 11.18
C LEU A 80 9.32 -12.46 11.91
N TYR A 81 8.91 -11.39 12.59
CA TYR A 81 9.83 -10.70 13.49
C TYR A 81 10.38 -11.66 14.56
N ARG A 82 9.51 -12.38 15.28
CA ARG A 82 9.91 -13.39 16.28
C ARG A 82 9.54 -14.79 15.82
N LEU A 83 10.45 -15.74 16.03
CA LEU A 83 10.16 -17.15 15.88
C LEU A 83 9.10 -17.60 16.90
N PRO A 84 8.29 -18.59 16.55
CA PRO A 84 7.32 -19.23 17.45
C PRO A 84 7.92 -20.16 18.49
N ILE A 85 9.12 -19.85 18.95
CA ILE A 85 9.86 -20.70 19.87
C ILE A 85 10.23 -19.86 21.07
N ILE A 86 9.72 -20.24 22.23
CA ILE A 86 10.19 -19.74 23.52
C ILE A 86 11.52 -20.43 23.79
N ALA A 87 12.58 -19.64 23.88
CA ALA A 87 13.90 -20.13 24.22
C ALA A 87 14.31 -19.64 25.61
N LYS A 88 14.74 -20.59 26.45
CA LYS A 88 15.24 -20.29 27.80
C LYS A 88 16.63 -20.87 27.96
N ARG A 89 17.53 -20.06 28.52
CA ARG A 89 18.86 -20.48 28.93
C ARG A 89 18.84 -20.81 30.41
N ASP A 90 19.25 -22.02 30.75
CA ASP A 90 19.39 -22.41 32.14
C ASP A 90 20.57 -21.65 32.77
N ALA A 91 20.30 -20.88 33.82
CA ALA A 91 21.32 -20.02 34.45
C ALA A 91 22.45 -20.80 35.14
N THR A 92 22.24 -22.08 35.47
CA THR A 92 23.20 -22.91 36.21
C THR A 92 24.07 -23.78 35.31
N THR A 93 23.48 -24.34 34.26
CA THR A 93 24.13 -25.25 33.31
C THR A 93 24.54 -24.55 32.02
N GLY A 94 23.96 -23.39 31.70
CA GLY A 94 24.14 -22.68 30.44
C GLY A 94 23.43 -23.32 29.25
N ALA A 95 22.69 -24.41 29.45
CA ALA A 95 22.02 -25.15 28.39
C ALA A 95 20.76 -24.43 27.87
N TRP A 96 20.51 -24.55 26.56
CA TRP A 96 19.32 -24.01 25.92
C TRP A 96 18.19 -25.03 25.86
N SER A 97 17.00 -24.57 26.22
CA SER A 97 15.74 -25.29 26.05
C SER A 97 14.81 -24.52 25.11
N PHE A 98 14.10 -25.25 24.26
CA PHE A 98 13.21 -24.71 23.23
C PHE A 98 11.85 -25.37 23.34
N LYS A 99 10.79 -24.57 23.19
CA LYS A 99 9.43 -25.09 23.07
C LYS A 99 8.61 -24.18 22.16
N TRP A 100 7.60 -24.74 21.51
CA TRP A 100 6.62 -23.96 20.77
C TRP A 100 5.94 -22.92 21.66
N ASP A 101 5.78 -21.72 21.10
CA ASP A 101 4.96 -20.65 21.67
C ASP A 101 3.52 -20.80 21.15
N ASP A 102 2.75 -21.68 21.78
CA ASP A 102 1.36 -21.91 21.39
C ASP A 102 0.47 -20.68 21.64
N ASP A 103 0.91 -19.71 22.45
CA ASP A 103 0.20 -18.48 22.76
C ASP A 103 0.68 -17.26 21.93
N ALA A 104 1.62 -17.46 21.01
CA ALA A 104 2.05 -16.42 20.09
C ALA A 104 0.88 -15.95 19.19
N LEU A 105 0.90 -14.64 18.90
CA LEU A 105 -0.27 -13.82 18.65
C LEU A 105 -1.27 -14.39 17.62
N TYR A 106 -0.84 -15.07 16.55
CA TYR A 106 -1.73 -15.82 15.64
C TYR A 106 -1.02 -16.56 14.50
N LEU A 107 0.11 -16.05 13.99
CA LEU A 107 0.82 -16.60 12.81
C LEU A 107 1.44 -17.96 13.02
N THR A 108 1.52 -18.40 14.26
CA THR A 108 2.21 -19.63 14.64
C THR A 108 1.37 -20.45 15.60
N SER A 109 0.10 -20.02 15.74
CA SER A 109 -0.91 -20.77 16.45
C SER A 109 -0.90 -22.21 15.94
N THR A 110 -1.19 -23.14 16.84
CA THR A 110 -1.35 -24.55 16.51
C THR A 110 -2.26 -24.73 15.30
N GLY A 111 -3.30 -23.90 15.16
CA GLY A 111 -4.21 -23.90 14.01
C GLY A 111 -3.55 -23.59 12.67
N LEU A 112 -2.68 -22.57 12.58
CA LEU A 112 -1.96 -22.32 11.33
C LEU A 112 -0.98 -23.45 11.01
N ARG A 113 -0.24 -23.95 12.01
CA ARG A 113 0.70 -25.08 11.81
C ARG A 113 -0.01 -26.34 11.34
N LYS A 114 -1.06 -26.77 12.07
CA LYS A 114 -1.93 -27.90 11.69
C LYS A 114 -2.56 -27.66 10.31
N GLY A 115 -3.00 -26.44 10.03
CA GLY A 115 -3.59 -26.07 8.74
C GLY A 115 -2.62 -26.23 7.57
N LEU A 116 -1.35 -25.82 7.75
CA LEU A 116 -0.30 -26.02 6.75
C LEU A 116 0.09 -27.50 6.61
N GLU A 117 0.15 -28.25 7.71
CA GLU A 117 0.36 -29.71 7.69
C GLU A 117 -0.73 -30.44 6.89
N GLN A 118 -2.00 -30.05 7.07
CA GLN A 118 -3.13 -30.61 6.29
C GLN A 118 -3.01 -30.29 4.80
N LEU A 119 -2.42 -29.16 4.44
CA LEU A 119 -2.08 -28.80 3.06
C LEU A 119 -0.81 -29.51 2.55
N LYS A 120 -0.18 -30.36 3.37
CA LYS A 120 1.11 -31.01 3.09
C LYS A 120 2.22 -30.00 2.80
N VAL A 121 2.12 -28.81 3.39
CA VAL A 121 3.14 -27.77 3.31
C VAL A 121 3.98 -27.84 4.58
N ALA A 122 5.28 -28.06 4.42
CA ALA A 122 6.23 -27.99 5.52
C ALA A 122 6.83 -26.57 5.56
N PRO A 123 6.34 -25.66 6.43
CA PRO A 123 6.86 -24.30 6.48
C PRO A 123 8.23 -24.26 7.17
N LEU A 124 9.16 -23.52 6.59
CA LEU A 124 10.40 -23.10 7.24
C LEU A 124 10.20 -21.71 7.86
N TRP A 125 10.41 -21.59 9.17
CA TRP A 125 10.18 -20.34 9.89
C TRP A 125 11.47 -19.55 10.03
N VAL A 126 11.49 -18.28 9.64
CA VAL A 126 12.63 -17.38 9.79
C VAL A 126 12.26 -16.23 10.73
N GLY A 127 13.06 -15.99 11.76
CA GLY A 127 12.78 -14.93 12.75
C GLY A 127 13.85 -14.78 13.83
N ILE A 128 13.74 -13.75 14.67
CA ILE A 128 14.59 -13.65 15.87
C ILE A 128 14.10 -14.62 16.96
N LEU A 129 15.00 -15.08 17.82
CA LEU A 129 14.66 -15.95 18.93
C LEU A 129 13.81 -15.21 19.98
N ASN A 130 12.73 -15.82 20.48
CA ASN A 130 11.96 -15.27 21.58
C ASN A 130 12.63 -15.61 22.91
N SER A 131 13.66 -14.84 23.26
CA SER A 131 14.43 -15.00 24.50
C SER A 131 14.80 -13.64 25.09
N ASP A 132 14.93 -13.59 26.42
CA ASP A 132 15.51 -12.45 27.13
C ASP A 132 17.05 -12.49 27.14
N ASP A 133 17.64 -13.67 26.90
CA ASP A 133 19.09 -13.90 26.88
C ASP A 133 19.68 -13.75 25.47
N GLU A 134 20.83 -13.10 25.36
CA GLU A 134 21.58 -13.06 24.09
C GLU A 134 22.33 -14.37 23.85
N VAL A 135 22.16 -14.95 22.65
CA VAL A 135 22.89 -16.17 22.25
C VAL A 135 24.36 -15.84 21.96
N PRO A 136 25.32 -16.38 22.74
CA PRO A 136 26.75 -16.16 22.54
C PRO A 136 27.19 -16.61 21.15
N ARG A 137 28.12 -15.87 20.51
CA ARG A 137 28.54 -16.15 19.12
C ARG A 137 28.99 -17.60 18.88
N GLN A 138 29.66 -18.20 19.87
CA GLN A 138 30.17 -19.57 19.81
C GLN A 138 29.06 -20.63 19.88
N GLU A 139 27.90 -20.29 20.46
CA GLU A 139 26.77 -21.20 20.62
C GLU A 139 25.75 -21.09 19.46
N ARG A 140 25.88 -20.06 18.59
CA ARG A 140 24.89 -19.73 17.56
C ARG A 140 24.64 -20.84 16.55
N GLU A 141 25.70 -21.54 16.13
CA GLU A 141 25.62 -22.64 15.17
C GLU A 141 24.83 -23.80 15.76
N GLY A 142 25.23 -24.31 16.93
CA GLY A 142 24.51 -25.38 17.61
C GLY A 142 23.07 -25.03 18.00
N VAL A 143 22.78 -23.76 18.33
CA VAL A 143 21.39 -23.30 18.55
C VAL A 143 20.59 -23.30 17.24
N ALA A 144 21.19 -22.85 16.13
CA ALA A 144 20.53 -22.84 14.84
C ALA A 144 20.25 -24.26 14.33
N ASP A 145 21.21 -25.17 14.45
CA ASP A 145 21.07 -26.58 14.03
C ASP A 145 19.92 -27.26 14.79
N ARG A 146 19.88 -27.10 16.12
CA ARG A 146 18.78 -27.64 16.94
C ARG A 146 17.43 -27.06 16.58
N LEU A 147 17.34 -25.75 16.32
CA LEU A 147 16.07 -25.12 15.92
C LEU A 147 15.61 -25.59 14.53
N LEU A 148 16.54 -25.86 13.61
CA LEU A 148 16.23 -26.38 12.30
C LEU A 148 15.76 -27.84 12.38
N GLU A 149 16.52 -28.70 13.06
CA GLU A 149 16.23 -30.13 13.20
C GLU A 149 14.95 -30.41 14.00
N GLU A 150 14.76 -29.73 15.13
CA GLU A 150 13.64 -29.99 16.05
C GLU A 150 12.36 -29.24 15.65
N PHE A 151 12.46 -28.08 14.98
CA PHE A 151 11.33 -27.15 14.80
C PHE A 151 11.19 -26.55 13.39
N ASN A 152 12.07 -26.88 12.44
CA ASN A 152 12.14 -26.25 11.12
C ASN A 152 12.19 -24.71 11.22
N CYS A 153 12.99 -24.21 12.16
CA CYS A 153 13.13 -22.80 12.47
C CYS A 153 14.58 -22.33 12.24
N VAL A 154 14.73 -21.17 11.59
CA VAL A 154 16.02 -20.55 11.29
C VAL A 154 16.13 -19.21 12.02
N PRO A 155 17.02 -19.11 13.03
CA PRO A 155 17.17 -17.89 13.81
C PRO A 155 17.95 -16.80 13.06
N VAL A 156 17.46 -15.56 13.16
CA VAL A 156 18.19 -14.36 12.80
C VAL A 156 18.83 -13.78 14.06
N PHE A 157 20.14 -13.97 14.23
CA PHE A 157 20.85 -13.45 15.40
C PHE A 157 21.16 -11.96 15.25
N ILE A 158 20.52 -11.12 16.06
CA ILE A 158 20.70 -9.66 16.08
C ILE A 158 21.30 -9.24 17.42
N PRO A 159 22.35 -8.38 17.44
CA PRO A 159 22.89 -7.84 18.68
C PRO A 159 21.81 -7.12 19.50
N HIS A 160 21.82 -7.32 20.82
CA HIS A 160 20.77 -6.83 21.71
C HIS A 160 20.51 -5.31 21.58
N ASP A 161 21.55 -4.49 21.50
CA ASP A 161 21.40 -3.03 21.36
C ASP A 161 20.80 -2.60 20.02
N THR A 162 21.13 -3.33 18.94
CA THR A 162 20.53 -3.11 17.61
C THR A 162 19.06 -3.51 17.65
N LEU A 163 18.73 -4.65 18.27
CA LEU A 163 17.37 -5.13 18.41
C LEU A 163 16.49 -4.17 19.25
N LYS A 164 17.03 -3.63 20.33
CA LYS A 164 16.36 -2.63 21.17
C LYS A 164 16.06 -1.36 20.37
N GLN A 165 17.04 -0.83 19.64
CA GLN A 165 16.84 0.35 18.79
C GLN A 165 15.84 0.08 17.65
N PHE A 166 15.90 -1.11 17.05
CA PHE A 166 14.97 -1.54 16.02
C PHE A 166 13.54 -1.61 16.53
N TYR A 167 13.29 -2.40 17.57
CA TYR A 167 11.95 -2.72 18.02
C TYR A 167 11.37 -1.63 18.91
N GLN A 168 12.10 -1.19 19.95
CA GLN A 168 11.61 -0.14 20.85
C GLN A 168 11.71 1.24 20.22
N GLY A 169 12.80 1.51 19.51
CA GLY A 169 13.03 2.80 18.87
C GLY A 169 12.13 2.99 17.64
N PHE A 170 12.41 2.26 16.56
CA PHE A 170 11.72 2.50 15.29
C PHE A 170 10.32 1.88 15.24
N CYS A 171 10.19 0.58 15.54
CA CYS A 171 8.92 -0.13 15.37
C CYS A 171 7.86 0.40 16.36
N LYS A 172 8.14 0.38 17.66
CA LYS A 172 7.20 0.83 18.70
C LYS A 172 7.22 2.35 18.96
N GLY A 173 8.35 3.02 18.74
CA GLY A 173 8.46 4.47 18.94
C GLY A 173 8.08 5.31 17.73
N THR A 174 8.07 4.76 16.52
CA THR A 174 7.75 5.50 15.28
C THR A 174 6.59 4.89 14.51
N LEU A 175 6.70 3.64 14.05
CA LEU A 175 5.68 3.04 13.17
C LEU A 175 4.36 2.76 13.91
N TRP A 176 4.42 2.10 15.07
CA TRP A 176 3.25 1.72 15.86
C TRP A 176 2.32 2.91 16.19
N PRO A 177 2.79 4.00 16.83
CA PRO A 177 1.93 5.15 17.13
C PRO A 177 1.34 5.77 15.86
N LEU A 178 2.15 5.94 14.81
CA LEU A 178 1.71 6.56 13.56
C LEU A 178 0.64 5.73 12.84
N PHE A 179 0.81 4.41 12.76
CA PHE A 179 -0.14 3.52 12.10
C PHE A 179 -1.45 3.37 12.88
N HIS A 180 -1.41 3.64 14.19
CA HIS A 180 -2.59 3.72 15.06
C HIS A 180 -3.15 5.15 15.17
N MET A 181 -2.67 6.09 14.36
CA MET A 181 -3.09 7.51 14.33
C MET A 181 -2.85 8.27 15.64
N VAL A 182 -1.97 7.76 16.50
CA VAL A 182 -1.57 8.40 17.75
C VAL A 182 -0.24 9.12 17.50
N SER A 183 -0.29 10.24 16.78
CA SER A 183 0.90 11.08 16.55
C SER A 183 0.81 12.35 17.42
N SER A 184 1.90 12.66 18.12
CA SER A 184 2.05 13.93 18.84
C SER A 184 3.14 14.75 18.15
N ALA A 185 2.84 16.01 17.85
CA ALA A 185 3.83 16.93 17.33
C ALA A 185 4.93 17.25 18.37
N THR A 186 4.61 17.08 19.65
CA THR A 186 5.50 17.38 20.78
C THR A 186 5.84 16.12 21.58
N ASP A 187 7.02 16.12 22.18
CA ASP A 187 7.41 15.13 23.17
C ASP A 187 6.84 15.46 24.56
N HIS A 188 7.21 14.66 25.56
CA HIS A 188 6.81 14.85 26.95
C HIS A 188 7.35 16.12 27.61
N THR A 189 8.26 16.84 26.95
CA THR A 189 8.81 18.14 27.37
C THR A 189 8.27 19.30 26.53
N GLU A 190 7.20 19.05 25.76
CA GLU A 190 6.56 20.03 24.87
C GLU A 190 7.46 20.54 23.73
N HIS A 191 8.56 19.83 23.44
CA HIS A 191 9.44 20.16 22.32
C HIS A 191 8.99 19.44 21.04
N THR A 192 9.13 20.09 19.89
CA THR A 192 8.80 19.48 18.59
C THR A 192 9.62 18.22 18.37
N THR A 193 8.94 17.08 18.18
CA THR A 193 9.60 15.79 17.96
C THR A 193 10.15 15.74 16.53
N ARG A 194 11.44 15.41 16.38
CA ARG A 194 12.05 15.07 15.08
C ARG A 194 12.17 13.56 14.94
N PHE A 195 11.97 13.06 13.73
CA PHE A 195 12.30 11.67 13.41
C PHE A 195 13.81 11.44 13.52
N ASP A 196 14.21 10.30 14.11
CA ASP A 196 15.62 9.92 14.28
C ASP A 196 16.10 9.06 13.10
N ASP A 197 16.89 9.66 12.20
CA ASP A 197 17.52 8.99 11.04
C ASP A 197 18.38 7.78 11.43
N ARG A 198 18.95 7.76 12.64
CA ARG A 198 19.72 6.60 13.10
C ARG A 198 18.82 5.39 13.30
N LEU A 199 17.61 5.58 13.83
CA LEU A 199 16.64 4.50 14.00
C LEU A 199 16.19 3.93 12.65
N TRP A 200 16.03 4.78 11.64
CA TRP A 200 15.77 4.33 10.27
C TRP A 200 16.91 3.46 9.70
N ARG A 201 18.17 3.86 9.89
CA ARG A 201 19.32 3.05 9.46
C ARG A 201 19.35 1.69 10.17
N VAL A 202 18.99 1.64 11.44
CA VAL A 202 18.83 0.39 12.19
C VAL A 202 17.71 -0.47 11.60
N TYR A 203 16.56 0.13 11.27
CA TYR A 203 15.44 -0.56 10.63
C TYR A 203 15.82 -1.20 9.29
N MET A 204 16.50 -0.45 8.43
CA MET A 204 17.06 -0.97 7.18
C MET A 204 18.08 -2.08 7.43
N ASN A 205 18.98 -1.92 8.40
CA ASN A 205 20.01 -2.92 8.69
C ASN A 205 19.40 -4.26 9.14
N VAL A 206 18.42 -4.23 10.04
CA VAL A 206 17.72 -5.44 10.49
C VAL A 206 17.00 -6.12 9.32
N ASN A 207 16.28 -5.37 8.47
CA ASN A 207 15.65 -5.94 7.26
C ASN A 207 16.67 -6.59 6.31
N ARG A 208 17.91 -6.06 6.21
CA ARG A 208 19.00 -6.70 5.44
C ARG A 208 19.48 -8.00 6.08
N MET A 209 19.59 -8.07 7.41
CA MET A 209 19.96 -9.30 8.12
C MET A 209 18.91 -10.40 7.91
N PHE A 210 17.63 -10.02 7.92
CA PHE A 210 16.53 -10.92 7.56
C PHE A 210 16.61 -11.38 6.11
N ARG A 211 16.84 -10.47 5.16
CA ARG A 211 17.07 -10.82 3.75
C ARG A 211 18.18 -11.85 3.62
N ASP A 212 19.31 -11.65 4.27
CA ASP A 212 20.46 -12.55 4.12
C ASP A 212 20.11 -13.98 4.55
N LYS A 213 19.33 -14.14 5.64
CA LYS A 213 18.81 -15.45 6.04
C LYS A 213 17.74 -16.01 5.11
N VAL A 214 16.83 -15.19 4.61
CA VAL A 214 15.83 -15.63 3.63
C VAL A 214 16.49 -16.13 2.34
N VAL A 215 17.51 -15.43 1.85
CA VAL A 215 18.26 -15.81 0.65
C VAL A 215 19.07 -17.09 0.87
N GLU A 216 19.62 -17.28 2.07
CA GLU A 216 20.37 -18.49 2.45
C GLU A 216 19.50 -19.75 2.42
N VAL A 217 18.22 -19.64 2.79
CA VAL A 217 17.31 -20.79 2.92
C VAL A 217 16.35 -20.96 1.74
N TYR A 218 16.38 -20.05 0.77
CA TYR A 218 15.46 -20.07 -0.36
C TYR A 218 15.84 -21.15 -1.38
N ASP A 219 14.90 -22.07 -1.64
CA ASP A 219 15.11 -23.26 -2.48
C ASP A 219 14.42 -23.17 -3.86
N GLY A 220 14.69 -22.09 -4.60
CA GLY A 220 14.37 -21.99 -6.04
C GLY A 220 12.89 -21.99 -6.46
N ASP A 221 12.64 -22.34 -7.73
CA ASP A 221 11.51 -21.96 -8.60
C ASP A 221 10.07 -22.25 -8.10
N ARG A 222 9.91 -22.98 -6.98
CA ARG A 222 8.59 -23.33 -6.40
C ARG A 222 8.43 -22.93 -4.93
N ALA A 223 9.43 -22.26 -4.35
CA ALA A 223 9.35 -21.76 -2.98
C ALA A 223 8.59 -20.43 -2.90
N LEU A 224 7.57 -20.38 -2.04
CA LEU A 224 6.85 -19.16 -1.69
C LEU A 224 7.50 -18.50 -0.47
N ILE A 225 7.62 -17.17 -0.46
CA ILE A 225 8.04 -16.41 0.73
C ILE A 225 6.82 -15.68 1.28
N TRP A 226 6.51 -15.86 2.55
CA TRP A 226 5.42 -15.15 3.22
C TRP A 226 5.95 -14.30 4.36
N VAL A 227 6.01 -12.98 4.15
CA VAL A 227 6.53 -11.99 5.09
C VAL A 227 5.39 -11.40 5.91
N HIS A 228 5.62 -11.18 7.20
CA HIS A 228 4.61 -10.63 8.09
C HIS A 228 5.03 -9.35 8.80
N ASP A 229 4.06 -8.42 8.76
CA ASP A 229 3.91 -7.27 9.62
C ASP A 229 4.91 -6.12 9.46
N TYR A 230 4.61 -5.01 10.12
CA TYR A 230 5.31 -3.71 9.99
C TYR A 230 6.80 -3.71 10.34
N HIS A 231 7.31 -4.77 10.97
CA HIS A 231 8.74 -4.92 11.27
C HIS A 231 9.58 -5.13 10.00
N LEU A 232 9.00 -5.75 8.98
CA LEU A 232 9.70 -6.29 7.82
C LEU A 232 9.22 -5.69 6.49
N MET A 233 8.73 -4.45 6.50
CA MET A 233 8.15 -3.80 5.31
C MET A 233 9.15 -3.61 4.16
N LEU A 234 10.46 -3.60 4.44
CA LEU A 234 11.50 -3.49 3.41
C LEU A 234 11.99 -4.85 2.90
N LEU A 235 11.61 -5.93 3.57
CA LEU A 235 12.10 -7.26 3.25
C LEU A 235 11.71 -7.73 1.84
N PRO A 236 10.49 -7.50 1.31
CA PRO A 236 10.16 -7.95 -0.05
C PRO A 236 11.11 -7.36 -1.10
N GLN A 237 11.37 -6.05 -1.04
CA GLN A 237 12.33 -5.37 -1.92
C GLN A 237 13.76 -5.89 -1.69
N ALA A 238 14.16 -6.05 -0.44
CA ALA A 238 15.49 -6.55 -0.09
C ALA A 238 15.71 -7.96 -0.64
N SER A 239 14.72 -8.86 -0.56
CA SER A 239 14.78 -10.22 -1.08
C SER A 239 14.85 -10.25 -2.61
N ARG A 240 14.01 -9.49 -3.31
CA ARG A 240 14.05 -9.40 -4.79
C ARG A 240 15.36 -8.83 -5.33
N SER A 241 16.09 -8.02 -4.55
CA SER A 241 17.43 -7.57 -4.96
C SER A 241 18.43 -8.72 -5.14
N ARG A 242 18.16 -9.89 -4.53
CA ARG A 242 19.01 -11.08 -4.57
C ARG A 242 18.38 -12.23 -5.36
N LEU A 243 17.07 -12.43 -5.23
CA LEU A 243 16.29 -13.52 -5.81
C LEU A 243 15.52 -13.07 -7.07
N SER A 244 15.55 -13.86 -8.14
CA SER A 244 14.79 -13.64 -9.38
C SER A 244 13.57 -14.56 -9.44
N GLY A 245 12.45 -14.10 -10.02
CA GLY A 245 11.24 -14.92 -10.20
C GLY A 245 10.51 -15.33 -8.92
N VAL A 246 10.93 -14.80 -7.75
CA VAL A 246 10.39 -15.20 -6.46
C VAL A 246 8.99 -14.64 -6.21
N LYS A 247 8.07 -15.48 -5.74
CA LYS A 247 6.75 -15.06 -5.27
C LYS A 247 6.81 -14.69 -3.79
N ILE A 248 6.50 -13.44 -3.47
CA ILE A 248 6.55 -12.91 -2.10
C ILE A 248 5.17 -12.42 -1.69
N GLY A 249 4.55 -13.06 -0.72
CA GLY A 249 3.40 -12.50 0.00
C GLY A 249 3.86 -11.61 1.15
N PHE A 250 3.18 -10.49 1.37
CA PHE A 250 3.35 -9.67 2.57
C PHE A 250 2.00 -9.39 3.22
N PHE A 251 1.84 -9.72 4.50
CA PHE A 251 0.60 -9.44 5.23
C PHE A 251 0.82 -8.44 6.36
N LEU A 252 0.06 -7.33 6.37
CA LEU A 252 0.12 -6.33 7.43
C LEU A 252 -0.96 -6.58 8.50
N HIS A 253 -0.55 -6.71 9.76
CA HIS A 253 -1.49 -7.07 10.84
C HIS A 253 -1.98 -5.90 11.68
N ILE A 254 -1.29 -4.77 11.62
CA ILE A 254 -1.72 -3.51 12.21
C ILE A 254 -2.57 -2.70 11.22
N PRO A 255 -3.28 -1.64 11.67
CA PRO A 255 -3.99 -0.76 10.75
C PRO A 255 -3.04 -0.09 9.75
N TRP A 256 -3.58 0.31 8.60
CA TRP A 256 -2.90 1.26 7.72
C TRP A 256 -3.45 2.68 7.95
N PRO A 257 -2.59 3.70 8.13
CA PRO A 257 -3.03 5.06 8.37
C PRO A 257 -3.55 5.77 7.11
N SER A 258 -4.36 6.82 7.26
CA SER A 258 -4.78 7.63 6.11
C SER A 258 -3.55 8.32 5.51
N SER A 259 -3.62 8.70 4.22
CA SER A 259 -2.48 9.36 3.54
C SER A 259 -2.00 10.61 4.28
N GLU A 260 -2.91 11.33 4.94
CA GLU A 260 -2.62 12.54 5.73
C GLU A 260 -1.71 12.26 6.92
N VAL A 261 -1.93 11.14 7.61
CA VAL A 261 -1.09 10.70 8.72
C VAL A 261 0.17 10.03 8.20
N TYR A 262 0.05 9.21 7.16
CA TYR A 262 1.18 8.48 6.58
C TYR A 262 2.25 9.40 6.01
N ARG A 263 1.87 10.49 5.33
CA ARG A 263 2.81 11.42 4.68
C ARG A 263 3.72 12.18 5.64
N VAL A 264 3.42 12.14 6.94
CA VAL A 264 4.31 12.69 7.99
C VAL A 264 5.63 11.92 8.07
N LEU A 265 5.65 10.63 7.69
CA LEU A 265 6.89 9.85 7.67
C LEU A 265 7.88 10.39 6.63
N PRO A 266 9.15 10.61 7.02
CA PRO A 266 10.20 10.98 6.07
C PRO A 266 10.46 9.86 5.04
N TRP A 267 10.47 8.60 5.50
CA TRP A 267 10.79 7.41 4.70
C TRP A 267 9.56 6.71 4.10
N ARG A 268 8.48 7.48 3.89
CA ARG A 268 7.19 7.00 3.39
C ARG A 268 7.30 6.30 2.02
N ASN A 269 8.16 6.81 1.14
CA ASN A 269 8.30 6.26 -0.21
C ASN A 269 9.07 4.93 -0.17
N GLU A 270 10.10 4.83 0.67
CA GLU A 270 10.90 3.62 0.85
C GLU A 270 10.08 2.49 1.45
N LEU A 271 9.23 2.79 2.44
CA LEU A 271 8.33 1.81 3.03
C LEU A 271 7.26 1.32 2.05
N LEU A 272 6.64 2.22 1.27
CA LEU A 272 5.70 1.83 0.21
C LEU A 272 6.37 0.94 -0.84
N LYS A 273 7.52 1.37 -1.38
CA LYS A 273 8.29 0.60 -2.38
C LYS A 273 8.75 -0.75 -1.83
N GLY A 274 9.10 -0.79 -0.55
CA GLY A 274 9.41 -2.00 0.20
C GLY A 274 8.28 -3.03 0.11
N MET A 275 7.05 -2.60 0.41
CA MET A 275 5.85 -3.44 0.36
C MET A 275 5.41 -3.76 -1.08
N LEU A 276 5.43 -2.80 -2.00
CA LEU A 276 5.07 -2.98 -3.42
C LEU A 276 6.01 -3.93 -4.17
N SER A 277 7.15 -4.26 -3.56
CA SER A 277 8.01 -5.33 -4.04
C SER A 277 7.48 -6.74 -3.69
N ALA A 278 6.35 -6.86 -3.01
CA ALA A 278 5.61 -8.11 -2.89
C ALA A 278 4.87 -8.45 -4.20
N THR A 279 4.52 -9.72 -4.35
CA THR A 279 3.58 -10.24 -5.36
C THR A 279 2.14 -10.02 -4.88
N LEU A 280 1.88 -10.35 -3.61
CA LEU A 280 0.57 -10.25 -2.98
C LEU A 280 0.68 -9.48 -1.66
N LEU A 281 -0.15 -8.46 -1.48
CA LEU A 281 -0.27 -7.68 -0.26
C LEU A 281 -1.57 -8.01 0.46
N GLY A 282 -1.49 -8.36 1.74
CA GLY A 282 -2.63 -8.69 2.58
C GLY A 282 -2.94 -7.63 3.63
N PHE A 283 -4.22 -7.29 3.77
CA PHE A 283 -4.75 -6.42 4.83
C PHE A 283 -5.98 -7.05 5.49
N HIS A 284 -6.20 -6.75 6.78
CA HIS A 284 -7.40 -7.25 7.49
C HIS A 284 -8.69 -6.60 7.00
N LEU A 285 -8.68 -5.29 6.78
CA LEU A 285 -9.86 -4.50 6.43
C LEU A 285 -9.68 -3.79 5.10
N PHE A 286 -10.79 -3.63 4.37
CA PHE A 286 -10.80 -2.88 3.12
C PHE A 286 -10.40 -1.42 3.33
N ASP A 287 -10.75 -0.81 4.46
CA ASP A 287 -10.30 0.54 4.80
C ASP A 287 -8.78 0.67 4.85
N TYR A 288 -8.08 -0.35 5.33
CA TYR A 288 -6.61 -0.34 5.40
C TYR A 288 -6.02 -0.45 3.99
N ALA A 289 -6.54 -1.36 3.16
CA ALA A 289 -6.14 -1.49 1.77
C ALA A 289 -6.42 -0.21 0.97
N ARG A 290 -7.60 0.40 1.13
CA ARG A 290 -7.99 1.66 0.50
C ARG A 290 -7.05 2.80 0.88
N HIS A 291 -6.70 2.93 2.16
CA HIS A 291 -5.75 3.95 2.60
C HIS A 291 -4.33 3.70 2.08
N PHE A 292 -3.91 2.44 1.97
CA PHE A 292 -2.65 2.07 1.33
C PHE A 292 -2.63 2.48 -0.15
N LEU A 293 -3.69 2.15 -0.90
CA LEU A 293 -3.82 2.57 -2.30
C LEU A 293 -3.80 4.09 -2.47
N SER A 294 -4.53 4.82 -1.63
CA SER A 294 -4.50 6.28 -1.65
C SER A 294 -3.08 6.83 -1.38
N ALA A 295 -2.32 6.21 -0.47
CA ALA A 295 -0.92 6.57 -0.26
C ALA A 295 -0.04 6.27 -1.49
N CYS A 296 -0.22 5.13 -2.16
CA CYS A 296 0.47 4.80 -3.41
C CYS A 296 0.16 5.80 -4.53
N VAL A 297 -1.12 6.13 -4.73
CA VAL A 297 -1.57 7.10 -5.74
C VAL A 297 -0.97 8.48 -5.46
N ARG A 298 -1.04 8.96 -4.22
CA ARG A 298 -0.64 10.34 -3.87
C ARG A 298 0.87 10.52 -3.78
N LEU A 299 1.62 9.52 -3.31
CA LEU A 299 3.05 9.64 -3.03
C LEU A 299 3.95 9.06 -4.12
N LEU A 300 3.47 8.04 -4.84
CA LEU A 300 4.25 7.33 -5.85
C LEU A 300 3.68 7.46 -7.26
N ASN A 301 2.56 8.16 -7.44
CA ASN A 301 2.01 8.41 -8.76
C ASN A 301 1.57 7.14 -9.50
N LEU A 302 1.11 6.16 -8.73
CA LEU A 302 0.64 4.87 -9.24
C LEU A 302 -0.86 4.91 -9.46
N GLU A 303 -1.33 4.14 -10.43
CA GLU A 303 -2.74 3.84 -10.63
C GLU A 303 -3.06 2.49 -10.02
N HIS A 304 -4.27 2.34 -9.50
CA HIS A 304 -4.78 1.06 -9.02
C HIS A 304 -6.01 0.68 -9.81
N GLU A 305 -6.17 -0.61 -10.02
CA GLU A 305 -7.27 -1.19 -10.77
C GLU A 305 -8.08 -2.10 -9.86
N ALA A 306 -9.39 -2.11 -10.11
CA ALA A 306 -10.28 -3.14 -9.59
C ALA A 306 -10.73 -3.96 -10.80
N ASN A 307 -10.18 -5.16 -10.96
CA ASN A 307 -10.51 -6.02 -12.11
C ASN A 307 -11.03 -7.37 -11.61
N ARG A 308 -12.23 -7.75 -12.07
CA ARG A 308 -12.87 -9.07 -11.79
C ARG A 308 -12.87 -9.49 -10.32
N GLY A 309 -13.05 -8.54 -9.40
CA GLY A 309 -13.08 -8.80 -7.95
C GLY A 309 -11.71 -8.86 -7.26
N SER A 310 -10.62 -8.64 -8.00
CA SER A 310 -9.28 -8.44 -7.46
C SER A 310 -8.93 -6.94 -7.42
N LEU A 311 -8.27 -6.52 -6.35
CA LEU A 311 -7.73 -5.18 -6.18
C LEU A 311 -6.24 -5.27 -6.46
N GLY A 312 -5.69 -4.36 -7.26
CA GLY A 312 -4.27 -4.43 -7.60
C GLY A 312 -3.75 -3.10 -8.12
N LEU A 313 -2.43 -3.02 -8.28
CA LEU A 313 -1.79 -1.87 -8.90
C LEU A 313 -0.54 -2.30 -9.67
N GLU A 314 -0.23 -1.57 -10.74
CA GLU A 314 1.00 -1.77 -11.49
C GLU A 314 2.15 -1.05 -10.79
N TYR A 315 3.20 -1.80 -10.44
CA TYR A 315 4.41 -1.24 -9.86
C TYR A 315 5.64 -1.91 -10.46
N ASP A 316 6.54 -1.10 -11.04
CA ASP A 316 7.74 -1.60 -11.70
C ASP A 316 7.39 -2.64 -12.79
N GLY A 317 6.26 -2.36 -13.48
CA GLY A 317 5.55 -3.18 -14.47
C GLY A 317 5.31 -4.63 -14.07
N ARG A 318 5.08 -4.84 -12.77
CA ARG A 318 4.44 -6.04 -12.22
C ARG A 318 3.08 -5.65 -11.67
N HIS A 319 2.11 -6.54 -11.85
CA HIS A 319 0.85 -6.45 -11.15
C HIS A 319 1.03 -6.87 -9.69
N VAL A 320 0.85 -5.94 -8.76
CA VAL A 320 0.86 -6.20 -7.32
C VAL A 320 -0.57 -6.39 -6.86
N MET A 321 -0.93 -7.63 -6.51
CA MET A 321 -2.27 -7.98 -6.06
C MET A 321 -2.46 -7.57 -4.59
N LEU A 322 -3.65 -7.11 -4.24
CA LEU A 322 -4.09 -6.82 -2.88
C LEU A 322 -5.23 -7.76 -2.48
N ARG A 323 -5.08 -8.40 -1.33
CA ARG A 323 -6.10 -9.22 -0.68
C ARG A 323 -6.56 -8.56 0.60
N VAL A 324 -7.88 -8.49 0.77
CA VAL A 324 -8.52 -8.13 2.03
C VAL A 324 -9.11 -9.38 2.64
N SER A 325 -8.63 -9.78 3.81
CA SER A 325 -9.15 -10.95 4.51
C SER A 325 -8.81 -10.89 6.00
N HIS A 326 -9.75 -11.27 6.84
CA HIS A 326 -9.55 -11.36 8.28
C HIS A 326 -8.91 -12.69 8.65
N ILE A 327 -7.91 -12.64 9.53
CA ILE A 327 -7.46 -13.84 10.23
C ILE A 327 -8.41 -14.14 11.40
N GLY A 328 -8.78 -15.41 11.55
CA GLY A 328 -9.58 -15.88 12.69
C GLY A 328 -8.77 -16.66 13.71
N VAL A 329 -9.49 -17.36 14.58
CA VAL A 329 -8.94 -18.28 15.58
C VAL A 329 -8.99 -19.73 15.08
N ASP A 330 -8.59 -20.68 15.91
CA ASP A 330 -8.69 -22.12 15.66
C ASP A 330 -9.74 -22.75 16.60
N PRO A 331 -11.01 -22.85 16.18
CA PRO A 331 -12.11 -23.29 17.05
C PRO A 331 -11.87 -24.66 17.69
N GLU A 332 -11.19 -25.59 16.99
CA GLU A 332 -10.93 -26.94 17.48
C GLU A 332 -10.04 -26.92 18.72
N ARG A 333 -8.96 -26.12 18.69
CA ARG A 333 -8.08 -25.93 19.85
C ARG A 333 -8.83 -25.40 21.08
N PHE A 334 -9.75 -24.46 20.89
CA PHE A 334 -10.55 -23.94 22.01
C PHE A 334 -11.53 -25.00 22.54
N SER A 335 -12.14 -25.81 21.65
CA SER A 335 -13.01 -26.92 22.03
C SER A 335 -12.26 -28.03 22.80
N GLU A 336 -11.06 -28.39 22.34
CA GLU A 336 -10.18 -29.35 23.02
C GLU A 336 -9.80 -28.84 24.42
N GLY A 337 -9.37 -27.58 24.52
CA GLY A 337 -9.00 -26.96 25.78
C GLY A 337 -10.17 -26.85 26.77
N LEU A 338 -11.38 -26.55 26.29
CA LEU A 338 -12.60 -26.53 27.10
C LEU A 338 -12.98 -27.90 27.69
N SER A 339 -12.54 -28.98 27.05
CA SER A 339 -12.82 -30.36 27.46
C SER A 339 -11.74 -30.93 28.39
N ALA A 340 -10.66 -30.17 28.65
CA ALA A 340 -9.54 -30.65 29.46
C ALA A 340 -9.92 -30.74 30.96
N PRO A 341 -9.59 -31.85 31.66
CA PRO A 341 -9.92 -32.00 33.08
C PRO A 341 -9.33 -30.90 33.97
N SER A 342 -8.10 -30.46 33.68
CA SER A 342 -7.38 -29.43 34.45
C SER A 342 -8.10 -28.07 34.46
N LEU A 343 -8.92 -27.80 33.44
CA LEU A 343 -9.71 -26.57 33.34
C LEU A 343 -10.82 -26.52 34.41
N THR A 344 -11.35 -27.69 34.80
CA THR A 344 -12.52 -27.79 35.70
C THR A 344 -12.24 -27.12 37.05
N ASP A 345 -11.06 -27.38 37.63
CA ASP A 345 -10.66 -26.82 38.92
C ASP A 345 -10.51 -25.30 38.84
N ARG A 346 -9.91 -24.80 37.75
CA ARG A 346 -9.71 -23.36 37.54
C ARG A 346 -11.03 -22.62 37.31
N VAL A 347 -11.97 -23.24 36.60
CA VAL A 347 -13.33 -22.69 36.42
C VAL A 347 -14.09 -22.67 37.74
N ALA A 348 -13.97 -23.71 38.58
CA ALA A 348 -14.59 -23.75 39.89
C ALA A 348 -14.05 -22.63 40.80
N GLU A 349 -12.73 -22.41 40.82
CA GLU A 349 -12.11 -21.30 41.57
C GLU A 349 -12.67 -19.94 41.15
N PHE A 350 -12.79 -19.67 39.85
CA PHE A 350 -13.32 -18.40 39.37
C PHE A 350 -14.82 -18.25 39.65
N LYS A 351 -15.61 -19.33 39.53
CA LYS A 351 -17.04 -19.31 39.89
C LYS A 351 -17.26 -19.02 41.37
N GLU A 352 -16.45 -19.61 42.24
CA GLU A 352 -16.52 -19.35 43.68
C GLU A 352 -16.13 -17.89 43.99
N ARG A 353 -15.04 -17.40 43.40
CA ARG A 353 -14.55 -16.04 43.64
C ARG A 353 -15.54 -14.96 43.19
N PHE A 354 -16.22 -15.17 42.07
CA PHE A 354 -17.16 -14.20 41.49
C PHE A 354 -18.63 -14.61 41.67
N ALA A 355 -18.93 -15.40 42.70
CA ALA A 355 -20.28 -15.81 43.02
C ALA A 355 -21.23 -14.60 43.19
N ASP A 356 -22.46 -14.77 42.70
CA ASP A 356 -23.53 -13.77 42.73
C ASP A 356 -23.20 -12.43 42.03
N CYS A 357 -22.21 -12.42 41.14
CA CYS A 357 -21.82 -11.24 40.36
C CYS A 357 -22.00 -11.48 38.85
N THR A 358 -22.44 -10.45 38.13
CA THR A 358 -22.24 -10.36 36.68
C THR A 358 -20.77 -10.04 36.40
N VAL A 359 -20.10 -10.91 35.64
CA VAL A 359 -18.68 -10.83 35.34
C VAL A 359 -18.46 -10.18 33.98
N LEU A 360 -17.98 -8.94 34.00
CA LEU A 360 -17.49 -8.24 32.82
C LEU A 360 -16.01 -8.53 32.66
N GLY A 361 -15.62 -9.10 31.54
CA GLY A 361 -14.26 -9.53 31.27
C GLY A 361 -13.50 -8.62 30.32
N ALA A 362 -12.22 -8.47 30.53
CA ALA A 362 -11.32 -7.73 29.65
C ALA A 362 -9.92 -8.32 29.65
N VAL A 363 -9.36 -8.57 28.46
CA VAL A 363 -7.99 -9.05 28.28
C VAL A 363 -7.33 -8.17 27.23
N ASP A 364 -6.37 -7.36 27.65
CA ASP A 364 -5.70 -6.39 26.79
C ASP A 364 -4.20 -6.38 27.03
N ASP A 365 -3.43 -6.06 25.99
CA ASP A 365 -2.04 -5.64 26.18
C ASP A 365 -2.04 -4.33 26.98
N LEU A 366 -1.08 -4.18 27.89
CA LEU A 366 -0.92 -2.93 28.64
C LEU A 366 -0.33 -1.85 27.72
N ASP A 367 -1.18 -1.19 26.94
CA ASP A 367 -0.84 -0.16 25.95
C ASP A 367 -1.92 0.93 25.97
N LEU A 368 -1.52 2.19 25.75
CA LEU A 368 -2.43 3.34 25.66
C LEU A 368 -3.52 3.10 24.62
N ILE A 369 -3.16 2.50 23.50
CA ILE A 369 -4.06 2.27 22.36
C ILE A 369 -5.19 1.30 22.71
N LYS A 370 -4.99 0.43 23.72
CA LYS A 370 -6.03 -0.51 24.19
C LYS A 370 -7.15 0.14 24.99
N GLY A 371 -7.03 1.43 25.33
CA GLY A 371 -8.12 2.20 25.93
C GLY A 371 -8.61 1.64 27.27
N ILE A 372 -7.72 1.02 28.05
CA ILE A 372 -8.02 0.47 29.39
C ILE A 372 -8.50 1.58 30.32
N ALA A 373 -7.87 2.77 30.28
CA ALA A 373 -8.28 3.92 31.07
C ALA A 373 -9.72 4.35 30.75
N LEU A 374 -10.07 4.48 29.46
CA LEU A 374 -11.43 4.82 29.02
C LEU A 374 -12.46 3.78 29.49
N LYS A 375 -12.10 2.49 29.45
CA LYS A 375 -12.93 1.39 29.98
C LYS A 375 -13.23 1.58 31.46
N LEU A 376 -12.19 1.85 32.25
CA LEU A 376 -12.29 2.06 33.69
C LEU A 376 -13.14 3.29 34.01
N MET A 377 -12.96 4.40 33.28
CA MET A 377 -13.76 5.61 33.45
C MET A 377 -15.23 5.39 33.08
N GLY A 378 -15.52 4.66 32.01
CA GLY A 378 -16.88 4.28 31.64
C GLY A 378 -17.54 3.39 32.69
N PHE A 379 -16.80 2.42 33.22
CA PHE A 379 -17.27 1.55 34.30
C PHE A 379 -17.49 2.31 35.61
N GLN A 380 -16.61 3.27 35.94
CA GLN A 380 -16.81 4.17 37.08
C GLN A 380 -18.12 4.97 36.93
N ARG A 381 -18.36 5.55 35.75
CA ARG A 381 -19.57 6.32 35.46
C ARG A 381 -20.83 5.46 35.59
N TYR A 382 -20.77 4.19 35.17
CA TYR A 382 -21.84 3.22 35.38
C TYR A 382 -22.12 2.95 36.87
N LEU A 383 -21.08 2.72 37.68
CA LEU A 383 -21.26 2.49 39.13
C LEU A 383 -21.73 3.73 39.89
N ASP A 384 -21.44 4.92 39.36
CA ASP A 384 -21.97 6.19 39.85
C ASP A 384 -23.48 6.34 39.56
N SER A 385 -23.92 6.01 38.34
CA SER A 385 -25.33 6.12 37.92
C SER A 385 -26.21 4.98 38.42
N ALA A 386 -25.65 3.81 38.69
CA ALA A 386 -26.37 2.62 39.15
C ALA A 386 -25.91 2.11 40.55
N PRO A 387 -26.14 2.85 41.66
CA PRO A 387 -25.70 2.42 42.99
C PRO A 387 -26.20 1.03 43.43
N LYS A 388 -27.37 0.59 42.92
CA LYS A 388 -27.97 -0.72 43.20
C LYS A 388 -27.18 -1.91 42.64
N MET A 389 -26.25 -1.66 41.72
CA MET A 389 -25.42 -2.65 41.04
C MET A 389 -24.06 -2.85 41.70
N ARG A 390 -23.70 -2.00 42.68
CA ARG A 390 -22.48 -2.16 43.47
C ARG A 390 -22.52 -3.49 44.25
N GLY A 391 -21.41 -4.24 44.21
CA GLY A 391 -21.32 -5.59 44.79
C GLY A 391 -21.97 -6.71 43.98
N LYS A 392 -22.69 -6.37 42.89
CA LYS A 392 -23.36 -7.32 41.96
C LYS A 392 -22.72 -7.40 40.58
N VAL A 393 -21.79 -6.50 40.27
CA VAL A 393 -21.06 -6.47 39.00
C VAL A 393 -19.58 -6.35 39.29
N VAL A 394 -18.76 -7.11 38.57
CA VAL A 394 -17.29 -7.06 38.65
C VAL A 394 -16.70 -6.90 37.26
N LEU A 395 -15.72 -6.01 37.13
CA LEU A 395 -14.86 -5.91 35.96
C LEU A 395 -13.54 -6.65 36.24
N VAL A 396 -13.31 -7.74 35.52
CA VAL A 396 -12.05 -8.50 35.53
C VAL A 396 -11.19 -7.99 34.38
N GLN A 397 -10.19 -7.17 34.69
CA GLN A 397 -9.23 -6.64 33.71
C GLN A 397 -7.89 -7.34 33.85
N VAL A 398 -7.54 -8.15 32.86
CA VAL A 398 -6.19 -8.70 32.65
C VAL A 398 -5.43 -7.75 31.73
N ALA A 399 -4.32 -7.19 32.21
CA ALA A 399 -3.45 -6.29 31.48
C ALA A 399 -2.09 -6.96 31.28
N ILE A 400 -1.80 -7.39 30.06
CA ILE A 400 -0.62 -8.20 29.73
C ILE A 400 0.59 -7.26 29.52
N PRO A 401 1.65 -7.33 30.36
CA PRO A 401 2.83 -6.51 30.21
C PRO A 401 3.76 -7.12 29.14
N LYS A 402 3.55 -6.82 27.85
CA LYS A 402 4.48 -7.25 26.80
C LYS A 402 5.81 -6.51 26.92
N ALA A 403 6.93 -7.21 26.68
CA ALA A 403 8.33 -6.80 26.94
C ALA A 403 8.83 -5.47 26.32
N ALA A 404 7.98 -4.71 25.62
CA ALA A 404 8.21 -3.31 25.29
C ALA A 404 7.71 -2.45 26.44
N ARG A 405 8.62 -1.86 27.23
CA ARG A 405 8.30 -1.04 28.40
C ARG A 405 7.11 -0.12 28.12
N VAL A 406 5.96 -0.53 28.62
CA VAL A 406 4.77 0.31 28.76
C VAL A 406 5.24 1.63 29.36
N LYS A 407 4.79 2.76 28.80
CA LYS A 407 5.06 4.05 29.42
C LYS A 407 4.58 3.99 30.86
N GLU A 408 5.46 4.22 31.82
CA GLU A 408 5.13 4.11 33.24
C GLU A 408 3.96 5.04 33.62
N SER A 409 3.80 6.16 32.91
CA SER A 409 2.63 7.04 33.02
C SER A 409 1.31 6.33 32.75
N VAL A 410 1.23 5.49 31.71
CA VAL A 410 0.01 4.74 31.35
C VAL A 410 -0.30 3.68 32.41
N ARG A 411 0.72 2.97 32.88
CA ARG A 411 0.59 2.00 33.98
C ARG A 411 0.09 2.68 35.26
N ASN A 412 0.69 3.81 35.63
CA ASN A 412 0.31 4.55 36.83
C ASN A 412 -1.12 5.07 36.75
N GLU A 413 -1.51 5.69 35.64
CA GLU A 413 -2.88 6.15 35.38
C GLU A 413 -3.90 5.02 35.57
N ILE A 414 -3.65 3.85 34.96
CA ILE A 414 -4.53 2.68 35.09
C ILE A 414 -4.62 2.22 36.54
N ARG A 415 -3.49 2.08 37.24
CA ARG A 415 -3.47 1.65 38.65
C ARG A 415 -4.17 2.64 39.58
N GLU A 416 -4.00 3.95 39.35
CA GLU A 416 -4.67 5.01 40.08
C GLU A 416 -6.19 4.97 39.87
N LEU A 417 -6.65 4.80 38.63
CA LEU A 417 -8.07 4.62 38.32
C LEU A 417 -8.65 3.37 39.00
N VAL A 418 -7.96 2.23 38.92
CA VAL A 418 -8.37 0.99 39.61
C VAL A 418 -8.50 1.21 41.11
N ALA A 419 -7.52 1.86 41.74
CA ALA A 419 -7.54 2.17 43.16
C ALA A 419 -8.70 3.11 43.52
N ALA A 420 -8.91 4.18 42.73
CA ALA A 420 -9.98 5.14 42.94
C ALA A 420 -11.37 4.49 42.86
N ILE A 421 -11.61 3.65 41.85
CA ILE A 421 -12.88 2.94 41.67
C ILE A 421 -13.12 1.97 42.83
N ASN A 422 -12.12 1.17 43.18
CA ASN A 422 -12.23 0.20 44.26
C ASN A 422 -12.44 0.87 45.63
N ASN A 423 -11.79 2.00 45.90
CA ASN A 423 -11.96 2.75 47.14
C ASN A 423 -13.35 3.41 47.23
N LYS A 424 -13.89 3.91 46.12
CA LYS A 424 -15.19 4.60 46.09
C LYS A 424 -16.38 3.65 46.08
N HIS A 425 -16.25 2.49 45.42
CA HIS A 425 -17.37 1.59 45.13
C HIS A 425 -17.23 0.19 45.72
N GLY A 426 -16.17 -0.10 46.48
CA GLY A 426 -16.06 -1.32 47.27
C GLY A 426 -17.20 -1.41 48.30
N ASP A 427 -17.73 -2.62 48.52
CA ASP A 427 -18.93 -2.83 49.34
C ASP A 427 -18.65 -3.07 50.84
N GLY A 428 -17.41 -2.86 51.28
CA GLY A 428 -16.98 -3.06 52.67
C GLY A 428 -16.86 -4.54 53.10
N SER A 429 -17.33 -5.49 52.29
CA SER A 429 -17.20 -6.95 52.53
C SER A 429 -15.84 -7.52 52.11
N GLY A 430 -15.01 -6.68 51.48
CA GLY A 430 -13.74 -7.08 50.85
C GLY A 430 -13.86 -7.32 49.34
N ARG A 431 -15.09 -7.32 48.79
CA ARG A 431 -15.33 -7.47 47.34
C ARG A 431 -15.02 -6.17 46.60
N ARG A 432 -14.21 -6.27 45.55
CA ARG A 432 -13.73 -5.15 44.74
C ARG A 432 -14.47 -5.12 43.40
N PRO A 433 -15.02 -3.96 42.97
CA PRO A 433 -15.70 -3.84 41.68
C PRO A 433 -14.75 -4.01 40.49
N VAL A 434 -13.44 -3.73 40.65
CA VAL A 434 -12.43 -3.97 39.61
C VAL A 434 -11.38 -4.95 40.13
N TRP A 435 -11.30 -6.11 39.49
CA TRP A 435 -10.25 -7.09 39.70
C TRP A 435 -9.19 -6.95 38.60
N TYR A 436 -8.09 -6.29 38.94
CA TYR A 436 -7.02 -5.96 38.01
C TYR A 436 -5.83 -6.91 38.19
N LEU A 437 -5.44 -7.57 37.10
CA LEU A 437 -4.25 -8.41 37.01
C LEU A 437 -3.27 -7.81 36.02
N GLU A 438 -2.03 -7.55 36.45
CA GLU A 438 -0.94 -7.12 35.57
C GLU A 438 0.06 -8.25 35.38
N GLU A 439 -0.31 -9.27 34.61
CA GLU A 439 0.50 -10.46 34.38
C GLU A 439 0.19 -11.11 33.02
N SER A 440 1.09 -11.98 32.57
CA SER A 440 0.79 -12.88 31.45
C SER A 440 -0.16 -13.97 31.91
N ILE A 441 -1.18 -14.28 31.11
CA ILE A 441 -2.19 -15.29 31.41
C ILE A 441 -2.05 -16.49 30.47
N SER A 442 -1.90 -17.68 31.03
CA SER A 442 -1.83 -18.94 30.27
C SER A 442 -3.11 -19.21 29.48
N PHE A 443 -3.03 -19.91 28.35
CA PHE A 443 -4.18 -20.39 27.58
C PHE A 443 -5.32 -20.96 28.45
N GLU A 444 -5.00 -21.89 29.35
CA GLU A 444 -5.98 -22.54 30.24
C GLU A 444 -6.69 -21.53 31.16
N SER A 445 -5.93 -20.66 31.83
CA SER A 445 -6.54 -19.59 32.64
C SER A 445 -7.38 -18.61 31.82
N ARG A 446 -7.01 -18.32 30.55
CA ARG A 446 -7.85 -17.51 29.65
C ARG A 446 -9.16 -18.22 29.33
N LEU A 447 -9.13 -19.51 28.97
CA LEU A 447 -10.32 -20.31 28.72
C LEU A 447 -11.25 -20.36 29.95
N ALA A 448 -10.67 -20.60 31.13
CA ALA A 448 -11.45 -20.68 32.37
C ALA A 448 -12.15 -19.35 32.64
N LEU A 449 -11.43 -18.24 32.43
CA LEU A 449 -11.99 -16.91 32.57
C LEU A 449 -13.08 -16.62 31.52
N TYR A 450 -12.86 -16.93 30.24
CA TYR A 450 -13.89 -16.77 29.19
C TYR A 450 -15.17 -17.56 29.50
N SER A 451 -15.04 -18.77 30.04
CA SER A 451 -16.18 -19.63 30.35
C SER A 451 -17.12 -19.06 31.44
N ILE A 452 -16.60 -18.18 32.31
CA ILE A 452 -17.40 -17.60 33.41
C ILE A 452 -17.86 -16.17 33.12
N MET A 453 -17.21 -15.45 32.20
CA MET A 453 -17.57 -14.08 31.83
C MET A 453 -18.98 -14.02 31.21
N ASP A 454 -19.79 -13.05 31.61
CA ASP A 454 -21.11 -12.79 31.01
C ASP A 454 -21.01 -11.88 29.78
N ALA A 455 -20.05 -10.96 29.80
CA ALA A 455 -19.73 -10.10 28.68
C ALA A 455 -18.23 -9.81 28.57
N LEU A 456 -17.72 -9.69 27.35
CA LEU A 456 -16.36 -9.21 27.07
C LEU A 456 -16.40 -7.72 26.71
N VAL A 457 -15.49 -6.92 27.28
CA VAL A 457 -15.39 -5.48 27.08
C VAL A 457 -14.04 -5.12 26.45
N VAL A 458 -14.07 -4.68 25.20
CA VAL A 458 -12.88 -4.34 24.38
C VAL A 458 -13.01 -2.91 23.87
N THR A 459 -12.23 -1.99 24.41
CA THR A 459 -12.38 -0.53 24.18
C THR A 459 -11.14 0.18 23.60
N PRO A 460 -10.37 -0.44 22.69
CA PRO A 460 -9.21 0.24 22.12
C PRO A 460 -9.62 1.46 21.31
N ILE A 461 -8.76 2.48 21.33
CA ILE A 461 -8.91 3.73 20.58
C ILE A 461 -8.71 3.48 19.08
N ARG A 462 -7.81 2.56 18.74
CA ARG A 462 -7.57 2.08 17.37
C ARG A 462 -6.96 0.70 17.46
N ASP A 463 -7.52 -0.32 16.82
CA ASP A 463 -6.92 -1.65 16.84
C ASP A 463 -7.06 -2.28 15.46
N GLY A 464 -5.96 -2.84 14.97
CA GLY A 464 -5.96 -3.58 13.72
C GLY A 464 -6.66 -4.91 13.94
N LEU A 465 -5.85 -5.92 14.16
CA LEU A 465 -6.34 -7.24 14.52
C LEU A 465 -6.49 -7.39 16.04
N ASN A 466 -7.71 -7.74 16.48
CA ASN A 466 -7.98 -8.19 17.83
C ASN A 466 -8.75 -9.50 17.80
N LEU A 467 -8.10 -10.57 18.27
CA LEU A 467 -8.67 -11.92 18.29
C LEU A 467 -9.35 -12.26 19.60
N ILE A 468 -9.16 -11.49 20.67
CA ILE A 468 -9.77 -11.76 21.98
C ILE A 468 -11.30 -11.93 21.89
N PRO A 469 -12.05 -11.12 21.11
CA PRO A 469 -13.47 -11.36 20.89
C PRO A 469 -13.79 -12.70 20.21
N TYR A 470 -12.94 -13.16 19.30
CA TYR A 470 -13.11 -14.42 18.59
C TYR A 470 -12.85 -15.59 19.55
N GLU A 471 -11.76 -15.52 20.33
CA GLU A 471 -11.44 -16.49 21.37
C GLU A 471 -12.58 -16.62 22.38
N TYR A 472 -13.11 -15.49 22.85
CA TYR A 472 -14.22 -15.47 23.79
C TYR A 472 -15.47 -16.14 23.20
N ILE A 473 -15.89 -15.76 21.99
CA ILE A 473 -17.09 -16.32 21.36
C ILE A 473 -17.02 -17.85 21.18
N VAL A 474 -15.86 -18.39 20.79
CA VAL A 474 -15.72 -19.86 20.64
C VAL A 474 -15.64 -20.58 21.99
N SER A 475 -15.15 -19.90 23.04
CA SER A 475 -14.91 -20.47 24.37
C SER A 475 -16.11 -20.33 25.33
N THR A 476 -17.08 -19.47 25.01
CA THR A 476 -18.14 -19.12 25.97
C THR A 476 -19.22 -20.20 26.07
N SER A 477 -19.70 -20.43 27.30
CA SER A 477 -20.81 -21.34 27.61
C SER A 477 -22.17 -20.85 27.07
N GLU A 478 -23.13 -21.76 26.96
CA GLU A 478 -24.50 -21.44 26.54
C GLU A 478 -25.16 -20.40 27.47
N GLY A 479 -25.93 -19.47 26.90
CA GLY A 479 -26.63 -18.41 27.64
C GLY A 479 -25.76 -17.21 28.03
N LYS A 480 -24.46 -17.23 27.73
CA LYS A 480 -23.53 -16.10 27.87
C LYS A 480 -23.09 -15.60 26.49
N GLY A 481 -22.03 -14.79 26.41
CA GLY A 481 -21.42 -14.44 25.12
C GLY A 481 -21.73 -13.03 24.62
N GLN A 482 -22.11 -12.11 25.51
CA GLN A 482 -22.28 -10.71 25.13
C GLN A 482 -20.94 -10.03 24.84
N LEU A 483 -20.93 -9.09 23.90
CA LEU A 483 -19.75 -8.36 23.46
C LEU A 483 -20.00 -6.85 23.52
N ILE A 484 -19.10 -6.12 24.17
CA ILE A 484 -19.00 -4.65 24.07
C ILE A 484 -17.71 -4.34 23.33
N LEU A 485 -17.81 -3.87 22.08
CA LEU A 485 -16.66 -3.62 21.21
C LEU A 485 -16.55 -2.16 20.80
N SER A 486 -15.33 -1.63 20.86
CA SER A 486 -15.02 -0.35 20.23
C SER A 486 -15.27 -0.41 18.72
N GLU A 487 -15.92 0.62 18.17
CA GLU A 487 -16.10 0.80 16.72
C GLU A 487 -14.76 0.94 15.96
N PHE A 488 -13.67 1.20 16.68
CA PHE A 488 -12.31 1.34 16.14
C PHE A 488 -11.50 0.04 16.15
N THR A 489 -12.13 -1.11 16.39
CA THR A 489 -11.50 -2.45 16.27
C THR A 489 -11.81 -3.11 14.93
N GLY A 490 -10.83 -3.80 14.35
CA GLY A 490 -11.04 -4.57 13.13
C GLY A 490 -12.13 -5.65 13.24
N CYS A 491 -12.30 -6.23 14.42
CA CYS A 491 -13.33 -7.24 14.69
C CYS A 491 -14.77 -6.70 14.78
N SER A 492 -14.96 -5.40 15.02
CA SER A 492 -16.29 -4.79 15.25
C SER A 492 -17.23 -4.95 14.05
N ARG A 493 -16.68 -5.03 12.84
CA ARG A 493 -17.45 -5.22 11.60
C ARG A 493 -17.81 -6.68 11.33
N ALA A 494 -17.05 -7.61 11.87
CA ALA A 494 -17.21 -9.05 11.64
C ALA A 494 -18.19 -9.69 12.63
N LEU A 495 -18.19 -9.23 13.89
CA LEU A 495 -19.03 -9.78 14.96
C LEU A 495 -20.32 -8.97 15.06
N SER A 496 -21.42 -9.58 14.60
CA SER A 496 -22.73 -8.93 14.47
C SER A 496 -23.43 -8.73 15.81
N SER A 497 -23.13 -9.57 16.81
CA SER A 497 -23.73 -9.52 18.15
C SER A 497 -23.26 -8.34 19.00
N ALA A 498 -22.15 -7.71 18.62
CA ALA A 498 -21.46 -6.74 19.46
C ALA A 498 -22.24 -5.43 19.63
N GLU A 499 -22.38 -5.01 20.89
CA GLU A 499 -22.82 -3.67 21.26
C GLU A 499 -21.65 -2.70 21.02
N ARG A 500 -21.77 -1.87 19.98
CA ARG A 500 -20.68 -1.00 19.53
C ARG A 500 -20.62 0.31 20.31
N VAL A 501 -19.43 0.66 20.75
CA VAL A 501 -19.18 1.87 21.53
C VAL A 501 -18.08 2.72 20.90
N ASN A 502 -18.25 4.04 20.98
CA ASN A 502 -17.11 4.94 20.88
C ASN A 502 -16.51 5.04 22.29
N PRO A 503 -15.25 4.59 22.51
CA PRO A 503 -14.67 4.54 23.85
C PRO A 503 -14.47 5.93 24.47
N TRP A 504 -14.53 7.01 23.69
CA TRP A 504 -14.44 8.39 24.18
C TRP A 504 -15.78 8.90 24.73
N ASP A 505 -16.89 8.32 24.32
CA ASP A 505 -18.22 8.65 24.84
C ASP A 505 -18.51 7.81 26.09
N LEU A 506 -18.03 8.31 27.23
CA LEU A 506 -18.15 7.62 28.52
C LEU A 506 -19.60 7.46 28.97
N GLU A 507 -20.51 8.33 28.52
CA GLU A 507 -21.93 8.23 28.85
C GLU A 507 -22.60 7.10 28.07
N LYS A 508 -22.37 7.04 26.76
CA LYS A 508 -22.84 5.91 25.95
C LYS A 508 -22.23 4.60 26.38
N LEU A 509 -20.93 4.57 26.71
CA LEU A 509 -20.28 3.37 27.26
C LEU A 509 -20.93 2.92 28.57
N SER A 510 -21.20 3.86 29.49
CA SER A 510 -21.94 3.57 30.74
C SER A 510 -23.33 2.98 30.47
N ASN A 511 -24.08 3.53 29.52
CA ASN A 511 -25.43 3.06 29.19
C ASN A 511 -25.41 1.66 28.56
N VAL A 512 -24.42 1.38 27.70
CA VAL A 512 -24.23 0.04 27.11
C VAL A 512 -23.82 -0.98 28.18
N LEU A 513 -22.94 -0.60 29.11
CA LEU A 513 -22.59 -1.45 30.25
C LEU A 513 -23.82 -1.84 31.08
N ASP A 514 -24.69 -0.87 31.41
CA ASP A 514 -25.93 -1.16 32.14
C ASP A 514 -26.82 -2.12 31.33
N MET A 515 -27.09 -1.80 30.06
CA MET A 515 -27.92 -2.64 29.20
C MET A 515 -27.42 -4.09 29.11
N VAL A 516 -26.12 -4.30 28.92
CA VAL A 516 -25.50 -5.63 28.86
C VAL A 516 -25.61 -6.37 30.19
N VAL A 517 -25.40 -5.67 31.31
CA VAL A 517 -25.58 -6.25 32.65
C VAL A 517 -27.05 -6.64 32.89
N GLN A 518 -28.01 -5.79 32.53
CA GLN A 518 -29.43 -6.11 32.67
C GLN A 518 -29.82 -7.34 31.83
N LYS A 519 -29.33 -7.44 30.59
CA LYS A 519 -29.54 -8.61 29.72
C LYS A 519 -28.95 -9.89 30.33
N ALA A 520 -27.76 -9.80 30.96
CA ALA A 520 -27.13 -10.93 31.63
C ALA A 520 -27.99 -11.41 32.82
N ILE A 521 -28.44 -10.48 33.67
CA ILE A 521 -29.29 -10.79 34.84
C ILE A 521 -30.63 -11.38 34.42
N ALA A 522 -31.23 -10.86 33.35
CA ALA A 522 -32.51 -11.33 32.82
C ALA A 522 -32.40 -12.64 32.02
N ALA A 523 -31.18 -13.15 31.77
CA ALA A 523 -30.92 -14.28 30.88
C ALA A 523 -31.63 -14.12 29.52
N ALA A 524 -31.47 -12.95 28.89
CA ALA A 524 -32.20 -12.59 27.69
C ALA A 524 -31.94 -13.59 26.53
N PRO A 525 -32.98 -14.22 25.93
CA PRO A 525 -32.80 -15.23 24.89
C PRO A 525 -32.05 -14.75 23.65
N GLU A 526 -32.10 -13.45 23.35
CA GLU A 526 -31.39 -12.85 22.22
C GLU A 526 -29.86 -12.99 22.32
N VAL A 527 -29.31 -13.06 23.54
CA VAL A 527 -27.86 -13.18 23.77
C VAL A 527 -27.35 -14.47 23.16
N GLU A 528 -28.03 -15.58 23.45
CA GLU A 528 -27.66 -16.89 22.96
C GLU A 528 -27.88 -17.02 21.44
N LEU A 529 -28.95 -16.43 20.90
CA LEU A 529 -29.18 -16.39 19.45
C LEU A 529 -28.05 -15.67 18.71
N LYS A 530 -27.67 -14.48 19.19
CA LYS A 530 -26.61 -13.66 18.61
C LYS A 530 -25.23 -14.31 18.75
N ARG A 531 -24.94 -14.89 19.93
CA ARG A 531 -23.70 -15.66 20.16
C ARG A 531 -23.57 -16.81 19.17
N ARG A 532 -24.65 -17.57 18.92
CA ARG A 532 -24.62 -18.71 17.98
C ARG A 532 -24.27 -18.28 16.56
N ALA A 533 -24.85 -17.16 16.09
CA ALA A 533 -24.53 -16.61 14.78
C ALA A 533 -23.06 -16.20 14.67
N ASP A 534 -22.54 -15.47 15.66
CA ASP A 534 -21.13 -15.06 15.68
C ASP A 534 -20.19 -16.27 15.84
N LYS A 535 -20.55 -17.29 16.64
CA LYS A 535 -19.77 -18.52 16.76
C LYS A 535 -19.72 -19.29 15.45
N ALA A 536 -20.83 -19.36 14.71
CA ALA A 536 -20.85 -19.97 13.38
C ALA A 536 -19.94 -19.21 12.40
N TYR A 537 -20.01 -17.88 12.40
CA TYR A 537 -19.13 -17.04 11.59
C TYR A 537 -17.65 -17.25 11.92
N VAL A 538 -17.26 -17.14 13.19
CA VAL A 538 -15.87 -17.33 13.64
C VAL A 538 -15.36 -18.72 13.32
N SER A 539 -16.22 -19.74 13.43
CA SER A 539 -15.84 -21.12 13.12
C SER A 539 -15.64 -21.37 11.64
N ALA A 540 -16.37 -20.65 10.78
CA ALA A 540 -16.28 -20.71 9.33
C ALA A 540 -15.21 -19.78 8.72
N HIS A 541 -14.48 -19.00 9.54
CA HIS A 541 -13.41 -18.10 9.12
C HIS A 541 -12.17 -18.33 9.98
N SER A 542 -11.64 -19.55 9.97
CA SER A 542 -10.51 -19.95 10.81
C SER A 542 -9.16 -19.40 10.31
N SER A 543 -8.15 -19.42 11.19
CA SER A 543 -6.77 -19.10 10.81
C SER A 543 -6.24 -20.00 9.67
N GLN A 544 -6.68 -21.26 9.63
CA GLN A 544 -6.35 -22.20 8.56
C GLN A 544 -6.94 -21.76 7.21
N GLN A 545 -8.24 -21.46 7.17
CA GLN A 545 -8.90 -21.04 5.92
C GLN A 545 -8.34 -19.72 5.39
N TRP A 546 -7.99 -18.80 6.30
CA TRP A 546 -7.31 -17.56 5.96
C TRP A 546 -5.98 -17.83 5.25
N ALA A 547 -5.14 -18.71 5.80
CA ALA A 547 -3.85 -19.04 5.21
C ALA A 547 -3.97 -19.81 3.90
N GLN A 548 -4.88 -20.78 3.83
CA GLN A 548 -5.20 -21.50 2.59
C GLN A 548 -5.54 -20.54 1.47
N SER A 549 -6.42 -19.59 1.75
CA SER A 549 -6.87 -18.62 0.75
C SER A 549 -5.77 -17.63 0.37
N PHE A 550 -4.96 -17.17 1.32
CA PHE A 550 -3.83 -16.27 1.02
C PHE A 550 -2.75 -16.98 0.19
N LEU A 551 -2.40 -18.21 0.53
CA LEU A 551 -1.40 -18.99 -0.20
C LEU A 551 -1.88 -19.40 -1.59
N HIS A 552 -3.17 -19.71 -1.73
CA HIS A 552 -3.80 -19.93 -3.03
C HIS A 552 -3.65 -18.68 -3.91
N ASP A 553 -4.04 -17.51 -3.44
CA ASP A 553 -3.90 -16.26 -4.20
C ASP A 553 -2.44 -15.94 -4.50
N LEU A 554 -1.52 -16.18 -3.57
CA LEU A 554 -0.09 -15.96 -3.80
C LEU A 554 0.46 -16.89 -4.88
N LYS A 555 -0.03 -18.13 -4.92
CA LYS A 555 0.34 -19.12 -5.94
C LYS A 555 -0.25 -18.75 -7.30
N GLU A 556 -1.52 -18.37 -7.35
CA GLU A 556 -2.23 -17.99 -8.56
C GLU A 556 -1.85 -16.61 -9.09
N ALA A 557 -1.28 -15.75 -8.25
CA ALA A 557 -0.77 -14.46 -8.67
C ALA A 557 0.23 -14.67 -9.81
N SER A 558 -0.24 -14.35 -11.01
CA SER A 558 0.53 -14.39 -12.24
C SER A 558 1.42 -13.17 -12.24
N GLU A 559 2.70 -13.37 -11.94
CA GLU A 559 3.70 -12.48 -12.50
C GLU A 559 3.83 -12.93 -13.95
N PRO A 560 3.57 -12.08 -14.97
CA PRO A 560 4.04 -12.39 -16.32
C PRO A 560 5.54 -12.64 -16.19
N ALA A 561 5.90 -13.91 -16.13
CA ALA A 561 7.24 -14.37 -15.80
C ALA A 561 8.10 -14.07 -17.02
N GLN A 562 8.61 -12.86 -17.06
CA GLN A 562 9.62 -12.44 -17.99
C GLN A 562 10.92 -12.34 -17.19
N VAL A 563 11.90 -13.14 -17.61
CA VAL A 563 13.15 -13.42 -16.91
C VAL A 563 13.86 -12.12 -16.52
N VAL A 564 13.97 -11.87 -15.21
CA VAL A 564 14.66 -10.70 -14.67
C VAL A 564 16.18 -10.91 -14.75
N VAL A 565 16.82 -10.35 -15.78
CA VAL A 565 18.29 -10.36 -15.89
C VAL A 565 18.89 -9.13 -15.21
N LYS A 566 19.76 -9.37 -14.21
CA LYS A 566 20.56 -8.33 -13.53
C LYS A 566 21.56 -7.67 -14.48
N VAL A 567 21.55 -6.34 -14.55
CA VAL A 567 22.65 -5.55 -15.15
C VAL A 567 23.34 -4.68 -14.09
N GLY A 568 24.41 -5.22 -13.49
CA GLY A 568 25.57 -4.49 -12.92
C GLY A 568 25.40 -3.67 -11.61
N PRO A 569 26.47 -3.51 -10.78
CA PRO A 569 26.38 -2.83 -9.50
C PRO A 569 26.75 -1.34 -9.58
N LEU A 570 25.96 -0.47 -8.94
CA LEU A 570 26.46 0.80 -8.41
C LEU A 570 25.78 1.12 -7.09
N ALA A 571 26.54 1.76 -6.20
CA ALA A 571 26.19 2.08 -4.82
C ALA A 571 24.76 2.64 -4.67
N GLY A 572 23.87 1.85 -4.06
CA GLY A 572 22.64 2.35 -3.42
C GLY A 572 21.46 2.71 -4.32
N LEU A 573 21.43 2.33 -5.61
CA LEU A 573 20.25 2.52 -6.48
C LEU A 573 19.67 1.18 -6.97
N PRO A 574 18.34 1.09 -7.18
CA PRO A 574 17.68 -0.16 -7.56
C PRO A 574 18.05 -0.56 -9.00
N GLY A 575 18.33 -1.86 -9.19
CA GLY A 575 18.57 -2.44 -10.51
C GLY A 575 17.31 -2.37 -11.36
N VAL A 576 17.47 -2.05 -12.64
CA VAL A 576 16.37 -2.03 -13.61
C VAL A 576 15.90 -3.45 -13.92
N LEU A 577 14.59 -3.64 -13.95
CA LEU A 577 13.91 -4.89 -14.31
C LEU A 577 13.94 -5.04 -15.83
N ALA A 578 14.27 -6.24 -16.31
CA ALA A 578 14.24 -6.56 -17.73
C ALA A 578 13.17 -7.61 -18.00
N TYR A 579 12.47 -7.42 -19.12
CA TYR A 579 11.45 -8.28 -19.70
C TYR A 579 12.11 -9.12 -20.81
N ASP A 580 11.81 -10.41 -20.92
CA ASP A 580 12.48 -11.41 -21.78
C ASP A 580 12.33 -11.09 -23.28
N GLU A 581 11.28 -10.36 -23.65
CA GLU A 581 11.06 -9.86 -25.02
C GLU A 581 11.41 -8.37 -25.19
N PHE A 582 11.72 -7.65 -24.12
CA PHE A 582 11.97 -6.22 -24.13
C PHE A 582 13.46 -5.93 -23.96
N THR A 583 14.18 -5.86 -25.08
CA THR A 583 15.63 -5.73 -25.05
C THR A 583 16.07 -4.27 -25.02
N LEU A 584 17.07 -3.95 -24.19
CA LEU A 584 17.73 -2.64 -24.27
C LEU A 584 18.30 -2.47 -25.69
N LEU A 585 17.97 -1.35 -26.33
CA LEU A 585 18.35 -1.13 -27.73
C LEU A 585 19.87 -1.14 -27.91
N ASN A 586 20.38 -2.12 -28.68
CA ASN A 586 21.80 -2.20 -28.98
C ASN A 586 22.20 -1.16 -30.04
N ARG A 587 22.76 -0.03 -29.59
CA ARG A 587 23.19 1.08 -30.46
C ARG A 587 24.17 0.65 -31.56
N SER A 588 25.03 -0.34 -31.32
CA SER A 588 25.95 -0.85 -32.35
C SER A 588 25.20 -1.58 -33.46
N ALA A 589 24.15 -2.33 -33.11
CA ALA A 589 23.32 -3.02 -34.08
C ALA A 589 22.55 -2.03 -34.96
N VAL A 590 21.99 -0.99 -34.34
CA VAL A 590 21.34 0.13 -35.06
C VAL A 590 22.34 0.80 -36.01
N LEU A 591 23.55 1.13 -35.54
CA LEU A 591 24.57 1.78 -36.38
C LEU A 591 25.01 0.92 -37.56
N ARG A 592 25.15 -0.40 -37.37
CA ARG A 592 25.49 -1.34 -38.47
C ARG A 592 24.37 -1.41 -39.51
N ALA A 593 23.13 -1.55 -39.06
CA ALA A 593 21.97 -1.57 -39.95
C ALA A 593 21.81 -0.24 -40.69
N TYR A 594 21.97 0.88 -39.98
CA TYR A 594 21.97 2.22 -40.55
C TYR A 594 23.01 2.37 -41.68
N LYS A 595 24.27 1.96 -41.46
CA LYS A 595 25.32 2.04 -42.49
C LYS A 595 25.06 1.16 -43.71
N ALA A 596 24.39 0.02 -43.53
CA ALA A 596 24.08 -0.92 -44.62
C ALA A 596 22.82 -0.52 -45.43
N ALA A 597 21.92 0.25 -44.84
CA ALA A 597 20.64 0.63 -45.41
C ALA A 597 20.76 1.68 -46.52
N LYS A 598 19.91 1.56 -47.53
CA LYS A 598 19.83 2.45 -48.70
C LYS A 598 18.71 3.49 -48.58
N ARG A 599 17.63 3.19 -47.84
CA ARG A 599 16.50 4.08 -47.61
C ARG A 599 16.03 3.95 -46.16
N ARG A 600 16.21 5.00 -45.37
CA ARG A 600 16.05 4.96 -43.90
C ARG A 600 14.92 5.87 -43.47
N LEU A 601 13.99 5.35 -42.69
CA LEU A 601 12.91 6.09 -42.07
C LEU A 601 13.16 6.26 -40.57
N PHE A 602 13.02 7.50 -40.08
CA PHE A 602 13.12 7.86 -38.67
C PHE A 602 11.82 8.48 -38.21
N LEU A 603 11.23 7.92 -37.15
CA LEU A 603 9.96 8.33 -36.57
C LEU A 603 10.19 8.61 -35.09
N PHE A 604 9.98 9.84 -34.64
CA PHE A 604 10.17 10.20 -33.24
C PHE A 604 8.95 10.88 -32.67
N ASP A 605 8.52 10.45 -31.48
CA ASP A 605 7.68 11.31 -30.65
C ASP A 605 8.49 12.52 -30.14
N TYR A 606 7.81 13.63 -29.87
CA TYR A 606 8.42 14.86 -29.37
C TYR A 606 8.53 14.93 -27.84
N ASP A 607 7.42 14.68 -27.13
CA ASP A 607 7.31 14.91 -25.69
C ASP A 607 7.87 13.71 -24.92
N GLY A 608 8.73 13.91 -23.92
CA GLY A 608 9.32 12.79 -23.16
C GLY A 608 10.28 11.86 -23.93
N THR A 609 10.27 11.90 -25.27
CA THR A 609 11.19 11.20 -26.16
C THR A 609 12.36 12.07 -26.62
N LEU A 610 12.09 13.17 -27.32
CA LEU A 610 13.12 14.13 -27.77
C LEU A 610 13.36 15.27 -26.77
N THR A 611 12.41 15.48 -25.85
CA THR A 611 12.48 16.48 -24.80
C THR A 611 12.63 15.80 -23.44
N SER A 612 13.49 16.33 -22.57
CA SER A 612 13.56 15.85 -21.18
C SER A 612 12.59 16.66 -20.32
N ILE A 613 11.62 15.99 -19.71
CA ILE A 613 10.81 16.58 -18.65
C ILE A 613 11.65 16.44 -17.37
N THR A 614 12.44 17.47 -17.03
CA THR A 614 13.17 17.48 -15.76
C THR A 614 12.18 17.77 -14.63
N ASP A 615 12.07 16.80 -13.73
CA ASP A 615 11.39 16.89 -12.45
C ASP A 615 11.74 18.21 -11.71
N GLN A 616 10.70 18.89 -11.20
CA GLN A 616 10.69 19.87 -10.08
C GLN A 616 10.70 21.39 -10.31
N SER A 617 10.45 21.96 -11.49
CA SER A 617 10.17 23.40 -11.58
C SER A 617 9.00 23.75 -12.50
N SER A 618 7.82 23.91 -11.88
CA SER A 618 6.48 24.25 -12.40
C SER A 618 5.90 23.31 -13.47
N GLN A 619 4.70 22.77 -13.20
CA GLN A 619 4.02 21.78 -14.05
C GLN A 619 3.45 22.37 -15.36
N MET A 620 3.57 23.69 -15.56
CA MET A 620 3.45 24.33 -16.87
C MET A 620 4.68 24.09 -17.78
N ALA A 621 5.76 23.47 -17.29
CA ALA A 621 6.97 23.17 -18.06
C ALA A 621 6.68 22.37 -19.35
N HIS A 622 5.60 21.58 -19.37
CA HIS A 622 5.13 20.96 -20.60
C HIS A 622 4.97 22.01 -21.70
N ALA A 623 4.27 23.13 -21.48
CA ALA A 623 3.98 24.14 -22.52
C ALA A 623 5.22 24.68 -23.26
N TRP A 624 6.41 24.61 -22.66
CA TRP A 624 7.68 25.13 -23.23
C TRP A 624 8.79 24.09 -23.40
N ALA A 625 8.50 22.79 -23.24
CA ALA A 625 9.49 21.75 -23.45
C ALA A 625 10.05 21.78 -24.89
N ARG A 626 11.37 21.87 -25.00
CA ARG A 626 12.11 21.89 -26.27
C ARG A 626 13.24 20.87 -26.24
N PRO A 627 13.60 20.27 -27.39
CA PRO A 627 14.77 19.41 -27.48
C PRO A 627 16.01 20.21 -27.09
N SER A 628 17.00 19.53 -26.51
CA SER A 628 18.30 20.17 -26.28
C SER A 628 18.92 20.59 -27.62
N GLU A 629 19.77 21.63 -27.60
CA GLU A 629 20.44 22.11 -28.82
C GLU A 629 21.20 20.98 -29.54
N ALA A 630 21.79 20.06 -28.78
CA ALA A 630 22.48 18.88 -29.32
C ALA A 630 21.52 17.94 -30.06
N VAL A 631 20.36 17.63 -29.47
CA VAL A 631 19.33 16.78 -30.11
C VAL A 631 18.80 17.45 -31.38
N ALA A 632 18.47 18.74 -31.32
CA ALA A 632 17.99 19.50 -32.47
C ALA A 632 19.02 19.55 -33.61
N ALA A 633 20.31 19.79 -33.29
CA ALA A 633 21.39 19.79 -34.28
C ALA A 633 21.63 18.42 -34.92
N ASN A 634 21.53 17.34 -34.14
CA ASN A 634 21.66 15.98 -34.65
C ASN A 634 20.49 15.60 -35.57
N LEU A 635 19.26 15.96 -35.22
CA LEU A 635 18.08 15.77 -36.08
C LEU A 635 18.20 16.53 -37.40
N ASP A 636 18.64 17.79 -37.34
CA ASP A 636 18.88 18.61 -38.54
C ASP A 636 19.95 17.97 -39.43
N THR A 637 21.06 17.51 -38.84
CA THR A 637 22.14 16.83 -39.58
C THR A 637 21.67 15.53 -40.23
N LEU A 638 20.91 14.69 -39.51
CA LEU A 638 20.35 13.45 -40.05
C LEU A 638 19.37 13.72 -41.20
N SER A 639 18.55 14.77 -41.08
CA SER A 639 17.53 15.11 -42.08
C SER A 639 18.09 15.64 -43.41
N LYS A 640 19.33 16.14 -43.41
CA LYS A 640 20.04 16.63 -44.60
C LYS A 640 20.62 15.51 -45.46
N ASP A 641 20.76 14.30 -44.93
CA ASP A 641 21.13 13.12 -45.71
C ASP A 641 19.96 12.73 -46.63
N PRO A 642 20.14 12.70 -47.96
CA PRO A 642 19.07 12.38 -48.91
C PRO A 642 18.53 10.96 -48.74
N LEU A 643 19.28 10.05 -48.11
CA LEU A 643 18.86 8.67 -47.84
C LEU A 643 17.97 8.55 -46.60
N ASN A 644 17.88 9.60 -45.77
CA ASN A 644 17.12 9.60 -44.53
C ASN A 644 15.82 10.40 -44.69
N ASP A 645 14.70 9.82 -44.30
CA ASP A 645 13.44 10.53 -44.14
C ASP A 645 13.13 10.61 -42.64
N VAL A 646 13.17 11.83 -42.08
CA VAL A 646 13.03 12.08 -40.64
C VAL A 646 11.69 12.77 -40.37
N TYR A 647 10.86 12.13 -39.55
CA TYR A 647 9.56 12.63 -39.15
C TYR A 647 9.45 12.71 -37.62
N ILE A 648 8.91 13.84 -37.16
CA ILE A 648 8.57 14.06 -35.76
C ILE A 648 7.06 14.11 -35.62
N MET A 649 6.50 13.29 -34.75
CA MET A 649 5.07 13.20 -34.48
C MET A 649 4.80 13.72 -33.07
N SER A 650 3.72 14.48 -32.90
CA SER A 650 3.41 15.06 -31.61
C SER A 650 1.92 15.38 -31.47
N GLY A 651 1.43 15.35 -30.23
CA GLY A 651 0.12 15.90 -29.88
C GLY A 651 0.10 17.43 -29.79
N ARG A 652 1.22 18.11 -29.96
CA ARG A 652 1.38 19.57 -29.83
C ARG A 652 0.76 20.35 -30.98
N LYS A 653 0.51 21.64 -30.73
CA LYS A 653 0.09 22.63 -31.73
C LYS A 653 1.22 22.90 -32.73
N THR A 654 0.84 23.33 -33.92
CA THR A 654 1.77 23.66 -35.01
C THR A 654 2.83 24.71 -34.61
N GLU A 655 2.42 25.75 -33.87
CA GLU A 655 3.31 26.87 -33.50
C GLU A 655 4.41 26.45 -32.51
N VAL A 656 4.08 25.48 -31.63
CA VAL A 656 5.02 24.99 -30.62
C VAL A 656 6.13 24.15 -31.28
N LEU A 657 5.75 23.29 -32.23
CA LEU A 657 6.70 22.44 -32.95
C LEU A 657 7.60 23.25 -33.89
N GLU A 658 7.06 24.27 -34.55
CA GLU A 658 7.83 25.21 -35.38
C GLU A 658 8.92 25.93 -34.56
N ALA A 659 8.54 26.46 -33.40
CA ALA A 659 9.47 27.14 -32.50
C ALA A 659 10.49 26.18 -31.87
N GLY A 660 10.09 24.95 -31.53
CA GLY A 660 10.95 23.95 -30.89
C GLY A 660 11.99 23.33 -31.82
N LEU A 661 11.71 23.25 -33.12
CA LEU A 661 12.57 22.62 -34.14
C LEU A 661 13.29 23.64 -35.04
N ASN A 662 13.36 24.90 -34.61
CA ASN A 662 14.03 26.00 -35.32
C ASN A 662 13.60 26.14 -36.80
N ASN A 663 12.35 25.79 -37.13
CA ASN A 663 11.82 25.83 -38.51
C ASN A 663 12.66 25.07 -39.56
N SER A 664 13.31 23.96 -39.19
CA SER A 664 14.10 23.17 -40.16
C SER A 664 13.18 22.59 -41.26
N PRO A 665 13.36 23.00 -42.55
CA PRO A 665 12.49 22.58 -43.63
C PRO A 665 12.71 21.12 -44.03
N THR A 666 13.85 20.53 -43.65
CA THR A 666 14.27 19.17 -44.04
C THR A 666 13.63 18.07 -43.19
N ILE A 667 13.01 18.42 -42.07
CA ILE A 667 12.29 17.48 -41.19
C ILE A 667 10.79 17.51 -41.53
N GLY A 668 10.17 16.34 -41.65
CA GLY A 668 8.71 16.20 -41.69
C GLY A 668 8.13 16.30 -40.28
N ILE A 669 6.98 16.99 -40.13
CA ILE A 669 6.37 17.20 -38.81
C ILE A 669 4.89 16.83 -38.88
N ALA A 670 4.40 16.11 -37.89
CA ALA A 670 2.97 15.88 -37.67
C ALA A 670 2.57 16.47 -36.32
N ALA A 671 1.66 17.44 -36.35
CA ALA A 671 1.09 18.11 -35.19
C ALA A 671 -0.32 17.56 -34.92
N GLU A 672 -0.78 17.71 -33.67
CA GLU A 672 -2.11 17.25 -33.23
C GLU A 672 -2.42 15.80 -33.65
N HIS A 673 -1.45 14.90 -33.41
CA HIS A 673 -1.52 13.47 -33.76
C HIS A 673 -1.69 13.17 -35.26
N GLY A 674 -1.26 14.09 -36.14
CA GLY A 674 -1.30 13.89 -37.60
C GLY A 674 -2.42 14.63 -38.32
N PHE A 675 -3.28 15.36 -37.60
CA PHE A 675 -4.31 16.17 -38.26
C PHE A 675 -3.68 17.25 -39.16
N PHE A 676 -2.65 17.94 -38.64
CA PHE A 676 -1.80 18.82 -39.43
C PHE A 676 -0.46 18.15 -39.65
N TYR A 677 0.02 18.15 -40.88
CA TYR A 677 1.35 17.62 -41.18
C TYR A 677 2.06 18.44 -42.25
N ARG A 678 3.39 18.44 -42.15
CA ARG A 678 4.31 19.08 -43.07
C ARG A 678 5.23 18.01 -43.63
N LYS A 679 5.26 17.89 -44.97
CA LYS A 679 6.16 16.94 -45.65
C LYS A 679 7.61 17.39 -45.51
N LYS A 680 8.55 16.44 -45.58
CA LYS A 680 9.98 16.75 -45.71
C LYS A 680 10.22 17.70 -46.89
N ASN A 681 11.13 18.64 -46.72
CA ASN A 681 11.49 19.68 -47.69
C ASN A 681 10.34 20.63 -48.09
N SER A 682 9.23 20.63 -47.34
CA SER A 682 8.13 21.59 -47.53
C SER A 682 7.98 22.49 -46.32
N LYS A 683 7.56 23.74 -46.53
CA LYS A 683 7.15 24.67 -45.46
C LYS A 683 5.63 24.71 -45.26
N GLU A 684 4.88 24.02 -46.11
CA GLU A 684 3.42 24.09 -46.14
C GLU A 684 2.78 23.04 -45.22
N TRP A 685 1.84 23.49 -44.39
CA TRP A 685 1.02 22.62 -43.55
C TRP A 685 -0.17 22.10 -44.36
N ASN A 686 -0.27 20.78 -44.42
CA ASN A 686 -1.38 20.06 -45.03
C ASN A 686 -2.31 19.55 -43.93
N ARG A 687 -3.59 19.36 -44.27
CA ARG A 687 -4.56 18.70 -43.40
C ARG A 687 -4.77 17.28 -43.92
N LEU A 688 -4.77 16.31 -43.03
CA LEU A 688 -5.05 14.92 -43.42
C LEU A 688 -6.54 14.72 -43.75
N LEU A 689 -7.40 15.48 -43.07
CA LEU A 689 -8.85 15.55 -43.32
C LEU A 689 -9.23 17.00 -43.65
N GLU A 690 -9.38 17.33 -44.94
CA GLU A 690 -9.72 18.69 -45.38
C GLU A 690 -11.16 19.09 -44.98
N ASP A 691 -12.10 18.15 -45.04
CA ASP A 691 -13.54 18.35 -44.77
C ASP A 691 -13.97 17.94 -43.34
N ALA A 692 -13.06 17.96 -42.37
CA ALA A 692 -13.38 17.57 -40.99
C ALA A 692 -14.38 18.54 -40.34
N ASP A 693 -15.48 18.00 -39.79
CA ASP A 693 -16.40 18.76 -38.95
C ASP A 693 -15.77 19.02 -37.57
N LEU A 694 -15.55 20.29 -37.23
CA LEU A 694 -14.98 20.74 -35.95
C LEU A 694 -16.02 21.42 -35.04
N SER A 695 -17.30 21.40 -35.41
CA SER A 695 -18.38 22.04 -34.61
C SER A 695 -18.53 21.42 -33.21
N TRP A 696 -18.13 20.16 -33.05
CA TRP A 696 -18.05 19.47 -31.76
C TRP A 696 -17.15 20.17 -30.74
N MET A 697 -16.15 20.93 -31.18
CA MET A 697 -15.20 21.60 -30.28
C MET A 697 -15.90 22.64 -29.41
N GLU A 698 -16.87 23.37 -29.94
CA GLU A 698 -17.61 24.36 -29.15
C GLU A 698 -18.45 23.69 -28.06
N LEU A 699 -19.10 22.58 -28.38
CA LEU A 699 -19.89 21.79 -27.43
C LEU A 699 -19.00 21.20 -26.34
N ALA A 700 -17.91 20.54 -26.73
CA ALA A 700 -16.95 19.93 -25.83
C ALA A 700 -16.28 20.98 -24.92
N LEU A 701 -15.91 22.14 -25.45
CA LEU A 701 -15.30 23.22 -24.68
C LEU A 701 -16.21 23.73 -23.57
N ARG A 702 -17.51 23.94 -23.85
CA ARG A 702 -18.48 24.38 -22.82
C ARG A 702 -18.58 23.40 -21.67
N ILE A 703 -18.56 22.10 -21.98
CA ILE A 703 -18.57 21.04 -20.97
C ILE A 703 -17.25 21.07 -20.18
N MET A 704 -16.11 21.05 -20.85
CA MET A 704 -14.81 21.09 -20.17
C MET A 704 -14.65 22.31 -19.26
N LEU A 705 -15.11 23.49 -19.67
CA LEU A 705 -15.09 24.70 -18.85
C LEU A 705 -15.98 24.57 -17.60
N MET A 706 -17.15 23.94 -17.71
CA MET A 706 -18.03 23.66 -16.56
C MET A 706 -17.34 22.76 -15.52
N TYR A 707 -16.59 21.75 -15.95
CA TYR A 707 -15.80 20.93 -15.03
C TYR A 707 -14.55 21.65 -14.52
N THR A 708 -13.96 22.52 -15.32
CA THR A 708 -12.81 23.35 -14.92
C THR A 708 -13.18 24.28 -13.77
N ASP A 709 -14.35 24.95 -13.86
CA ASP A 709 -14.82 25.91 -12.86
C ASP A 709 -15.03 25.30 -11.46
N ARG A 710 -15.33 23.99 -11.40
CA ARG A 710 -15.53 23.25 -10.14
C ARG A 710 -14.35 22.37 -9.74
N THR A 711 -13.24 22.43 -10.47
CA THR A 711 -12.05 21.61 -10.21
C THR A 711 -10.81 22.49 -10.12
N ASP A 712 -10.49 22.90 -8.90
CA ASP A 712 -9.29 23.69 -8.61
C ASP A 712 -8.03 22.98 -9.13
N GLY A 713 -7.13 23.75 -9.75
CA GLY A 713 -5.91 23.20 -10.36
C GLY A 713 -6.12 22.56 -11.74
N SER A 714 -7.32 22.64 -12.33
CA SER A 714 -7.56 22.19 -13.70
C SER A 714 -7.61 23.34 -14.71
N TYR A 715 -7.34 23.05 -15.98
CA TYR A 715 -7.48 24.01 -17.08
C TYR A 715 -7.72 23.33 -18.44
N VAL A 716 -8.29 24.07 -19.39
CA VAL A 716 -8.49 23.58 -20.78
C VAL A 716 -7.43 24.14 -21.72
N GLU A 717 -6.71 23.27 -22.40
CA GLU A 717 -5.89 23.59 -23.55
C GLU A 717 -6.70 23.40 -24.84
N GLN A 718 -6.97 24.50 -25.54
CA GLN A 718 -7.65 24.47 -26.84
C GLN A 718 -6.62 24.37 -27.97
N LYS A 719 -6.70 23.31 -28.78
CA LYS A 719 -5.90 23.10 -30.00
C LYS A 719 -6.73 23.49 -31.23
N LYS A 720 -6.22 23.30 -32.46
CA LYS A 720 -6.97 23.63 -33.68
C LYS A 720 -8.00 22.56 -34.07
N ALA A 721 -7.74 21.29 -33.76
CA ALA A 721 -8.60 20.14 -34.02
C ALA A 721 -8.70 19.19 -32.80
N GLY A 722 -8.52 19.74 -31.59
CA GLY A 722 -8.45 18.99 -30.35
C GLY A 722 -8.70 19.85 -29.12
N LEU A 723 -9.18 19.23 -28.05
CA LEU A 723 -9.28 19.85 -26.72
C LEU A 723 -8.65 18.94 -25.69
N VAL A 724 -7.88 19.49 -24.76
CA VAL A 724 -7.32 18.74 -23.64
C VAL A 724 -7.68 19.45 -22.34
N TRP A 725 -8.35 18.74 -21.45
CA TRP A 725 -8.55 19.17 -20.08
C TRP A 725 -7.46 18.57 -19.21
N HIS A 726 -6.66 19.44 -18.58
CA HIS A 726 -5.58 19.07 -17.68
C HIS A 726 -6.07 19.21 -16.24
N TYR A 727 -5.81 18.21 -15.41
CA TYR A 727 -6.21 18.17 -14.00
C TYR A 727 -5.10 17.62 -13.09
N LEU A 728 -3.85 17.61 -13.58
CA LEU A 728 -2.72 17.10 -12.84
C LEU A 728 -2.41 17.91 -11.56
N ASP A 729 -2.66 19.22 -11.59
CA ASP A 729 -2.51 20.12 -10.44
C ASP A 729 -3.75 20.12 -9.53
N ALA A 730 -4.81 19.37 -9.87
CA ALA A 730 -5.98 19.18 -9.01
C ALA A 730 -5.73 18.11 -7.94
N ASP A 731 -6.62 18.02 -6.94
CA ASP A 731 -6.63 16.83 -6.08
C ASP A 731 -6.80 15.57 -6.94
N ARG A 732 -5.93 14.57 -6.77
CA ARG A 732 -5.87 13.42 -7.68
C ARG A 732 -7.15 12.58 -7.71
N GLU A 733 -7.77 12.37 -6.56
CA GLU A 733 -8.98 11.55 -6.46
C GLU A 733 -10.16 12.33 -7.04
N PHE A 734 -10.30 13.61 -6.66
CA PHE A 734 -11.37 14.47 -7.15
C PHE A 734 -11.21 14.77 -8.65
N GLY A 735 -10.01 15.13 -9.12
CA GLY A 735 -9.70 15.38 -10.51
C GLY A 735 -9.92 14.15 -11.40
N SER A 736 -9.51 12.96 -10.95
CA SER A 736 -9.80 11.70 -11.65
C SER A 736 -11.30 11.40 -11.69
N TRP A 737 -12.03 11.65 -10.59
CA TRP A 737 -13.48 11.49 -10.55
C TRP A 737 -14.18 12.46 -11.51
N GLN A 738 -13.80 13.73 -11.50
CA GLN A 738 -14.29 14.75 -12.45
C GLN A 738 -13.96 14.39 -13.89
N ALA A 739 -12.77 13.83 -14.16
CA ALA A 739 -12.40 13.33 -15.48
C ALA A 739 -13.32 12.20 -15.96
N LYS A 740 -13.65 11.23 -15.09
CA LYS A 740 -14.55 10.10 -15.41
C LYS A 740 -15.96 10.59 -15.71
N GLU A 741 -16.51 11.43 -14.84
CA GLU A 741 -17.82 12.06 -15.05
C GLU A 741 -17.84 12.91 -16.34
N MET A 742 -16.78 13.68 -16.60
CA MET A 742 -16.66 14.48 -17.81
C MET A 742 -16.58 13.61 -19.06
N ARG A 743 -15.83 12.50 -19.00
CA ARG A 743 -15.74 11.55 -20.11
C ARG A 743 -17.12 11.03 -20.46
N ASP A 744 -17.88 10.53 -19.49
CA ASP A 744 -19.19 9.94 -19.74
C ASP A 744 -20.17 11.00 -20.30
N HIS A 745 -20.09 12.25 -19.81
CA HIS A 745 -20.86 13.39 -20.33
C HIS A 745 -20.46 13.75 -21.78
N LEU A 746 -19.16 13.81 -22.08
CA LEU A 746 -18.64 14.10 -23.41
C LEU A 746 -18.98 12.97 -24.38
N GLU A 747 -18.82 11.71 -24.02
CA GLU A 747 -19.14 10.55 -24.87
C GLU A 747 -20.63 10.51 -25.23
N SER A 748 -21.52 10.79 -24.26
CA SER A 748 -22.95 10.85 -24.50
C SER A 748 -23.32 11.95 -25.51
N LEU A 749 -22.84 13.17 -25.29
CA LEU A 749 -23.18 14.33 -26.12
C LEU A 749 -22.49 14.34 -27.48
N LEU A 750 -21.27 13.80 -27.56
CA LEU A 750 -20.47 13.80 -28.78
C LEU A 750 -20.68 12.55 -29.65
N SER A 751 -21.54 11.61 -29.23
CA SER A 751 -21.88 10.41 -30.00
C SER A 751 -22.31 10.62 -31.45
N PRO A 752 -22.92 11.76 -31.87
CA PRO A 752 -23.21 12.03 -33.28
C PRO A 752 -21.98 12.39 -34.12
N PHE A 753 -20.87 12.78 -33.49
CA PHE A 753 -19.65 13.22 -34.15
C PHE A 753 -18.62 12.09 -34.24
N SER A 754 -17.74 12.15 -35.25
CA SER A 754 -16.63 11.19 -35.41
C SER A 754 -15.44 11.53 -34.52
N VAL A 755 -15.66 11.61 -33.20
CA VAL A 755 -14.66 11.97 -32.19
C VAL A 755 -14.51 10.90 -31.13
N GLN A 756 -13.37 10.90 -30.47
CA GLN A 756 -13.03 10.00 -29.38
C GLN A 756 -12.62 10.81 -28.16
N VAL A 757 -13.11 10.39 -26.99
CA VAL A 757 -12.62 10.87 -25.69
C VAL A 757 -11.54 9.89 -25.22
N VAL A 758 -10.33 10.42 -25.00
CA VAL A 758 -9.17 9.66 -24.53
C VAL A 758 -8.77 10.21 -23.17
N THR A 759 -8.47 9.33 -22.23
CA THR A 759 -7.99 9.71 -20.91
C THR A 759 -6.55 9.27 -20.74
N GLY A 760 -5.76 10.07 -20.04
CA GLY A 760 -4.41 9.76 -19.66
C GLY A 760 -4.08 10.33 -18.29
N TYR A 761 -2.82 10.18 -17.88
CA TYR A 761 -2.39 10.54 -16.54
C TYR A 761 -2.50 12.07 -16.29
N GLY A 762 -3.51 12.49 -15.54
CA GLY A 762 -3.74 13.90 -15.22
C GLY A 762 -4.35 14.72 -16.37
N TRP A 763 -4.86 14.08 -17.42
CA TRP A 763 -5.53 14.78 -18.53
C TRP A 763 -6.63 13.96 -19.20
N LEU A 764 -7.57 14.64 -19.84
CA LEU A 764 -8.63 14.10 -20.69
C LEU A 764 -8.62 14.87 -22.01
N GLN A 765 -8.53 14.16 -23.12
CA GLN A 765 -8.49 14.75 -24.47
C GLN A 765 -9.70 14.33 -25.29
N VAL A 766 -10.27 15.27 -26.03
CA VAL A 766 -11.21 15.00 -27.11
C VAL A 766 -10.48 15.26 -28.44
N ARG A 767 -10.49 14.27 -29.32
CA ARG A 767 -9.84 14.31 -30.64
C ARG A 767 -10.70 13.63 -31.70
N MET A 768 -10.40 13.87 -32.97
CA MET A 768 -11.04 13.15 -34.08
C MET A 768 -10.71 11.65 -34.03
N ALA A 769 -11.72 10.78 -34.11
CA ALA A 769 -11.54 9.33 -33.96
C ALA A 769 -10.69 8.72 -35.08
N ALA A 770 -10.79 9.26 -36.29
CA ALA A 770 -10.02 8.82 -37.45
C ALA A 770 -8.52 9.18 -37.39
N MET A 771 -8.09 9.99 -36.42
CA MET A 771 -6.73 10.53 -36.37
C MET A 771 -5.92 9.93 -35.22
N ASN A 772 -4.83 9.26 -35.57
CA ASN A 772 -3.80 8.83 -34.62
C ASN A 772 -2.44 8.78 -35.31
N LYS A 773 -1.36 8.59 -34.53
CA LYS A 773 0.00 8.57 -35.05
C LYS A 773 0.24 7.41 -36.02
N GLY A 774 -0.45 6.27 -35.88
CA GLY A 774 -0.39 5.14 -36.81
C GLY A 774 -0.92 5.49 -38.21
N VAL A 775 -2.04 6.21 -38.32
CA VAL A 775 -2.59 6.69 -39.61
C VAL A 775 -1.64 7.68 -40.29
N MET A 776 -0.91 8.47 -39.50
CA MET A 776 0.15 9.33 -40.04
C MET A 776 1.32 8.51 -40.59
N VAL A 777 1.71 7.42 -39.92
CA VAL A 777 2.75 6.49 -40.41
C VAL A 777 2.33 5.86 -41.74
N GLU A 778 1.07 5.42 -41.87
CA GLU A 778 0.51 4.93 -43.14
C GLU A 778 0.67 5.98 -44.26
N THR A 779 0.30 7.22 -43.97
CA THR A 779 0.38 8.32 -44.95
C THR A 779 1.84 8.59 -45.34
N ILE A 780 2.77 8.58 -44.39
CA ILE A 780 4.20 8.76 -44.67
C ILE A 780 4.71 7.65 -45.59
N LEU A 781 4.43 6.39 -45.26
CA LEU A 781 4.90 5.24 -46.06
C LEU A 781 4.30 5.24 -47.47
N ARG A 782 3.04 5.64 -47.63
CA ARG A 782 2.39 5.76 -48.95
C ARG A 782 3.00 6.86 -49.82
N ASP A 783 3.41 7.97 -49.19
CA ASP A 783 3.99 9.12 -49.88
C ASP A 783 5.49 8.93 -50.19
N MET A 784 6.15 7.92 -49.60
CA MET A 784 7.54 7.63 -49.89
C MET A 784 7.70 7.05 -51.30
N PRO A 785 8.68 7.54 -52.10
CA PRO A 785 8.89 7.07 -53.47
C PRO A 785 9.37 5.62 -53.54
N GLU A 786 10.08 5.15 -52.51
CA GLU A 786 10.56 3.79 -52.36
C GLU A 786 10.37 3.35 -50.90
N PRO A 787 10.00 2.08 -50.66
CA PRO A 787 9.85 1.57 -49.30
C PRO A 787 11.18 1.57 -48.54
N PRO A 788 11.17 1.85 -47.22
CA PRO A 788 12.40 1.85 -46.42
C PRO A 788 12.93 0.43 -46.17
N ASP A 789 14.25 0.26 -46.17
CA ASP A 789 14.93 -0.97 -45.74
C ASP A 789 15.42 -0.90 -44.27
N PHE A 790 15.29 0.27 -43.65
CA PHE A 790 15.58 0.53 -42.24
C PHE A 790 14.53 1.47 -41.62
N VAL A 791 14.08 1.14 -40.41
CA VAL A 791 13.16 1.98 -39.62
C VAL A 791 13.66 2.11 -38.18
N LEU A 792 13.80 3.34 -37.69
CA LEU A 792 13.99 3.64 -36.27
C LEU A 792 12.79 4.45 -35.78
N CYS A 793 12.03 3.88 -34.85
CA CYS A 793 10.86 4.52 -34.27
C CYS A 793 11.00 4.61 -32.75
N CYS A 794 10.95 5.80 -32.16
CA CYS A 794 10.97 5.97 -30.71
C CYS A 794 9.78 6.78 -30.20
N GLY A 795 9.22 6.36 -29.06
CA GLY A 795 8.09 7.02 -28.38
C GLY A 795 8.10 6.73 -26.88
N ASP A 796 7.31 7.45 -26.09
CA ASP A 796 7.26 7.34 -24.63
C ASP A 796 5.84 7.20 -24.07
N ASP A 797 4.77 7.35 -24.85
CA ASP A 797 3.42 7.34 -24.29
C ASP A 797 2.45 6.37 -24.99
N ARG A 798 1.24 6.28 -24.43
CA ARG A 798 0.19 5.38 -24.94
C ARG A 798 -0.22 5.69 -26.38
N THR A 799 -0.03 6.92 -26.84
CA THR A 799 -0.39 7.33 -28.21
C THR A 799 0.65 6.86 -29.23
N ASP A 800 1.87 6.54 -28.79
CA ASP A 800 2.93 6.01 -29.64
C ASP A 800 2.75 4.53 -29.98
N GLU A 801 1.99 3.81 -29.15
CA GLU A 801 1.64 2.41 -29.39
C GLU A 801 0.95 2.21 -30.75
N ASP A 802 0.18 3.20 -31.21
CA ASP A 802 -0.45 3.18 -32.54
C ASP A 802 0.61 3.16 -33.67
N MET A 803 1.76 3.83 -33.49
CA MET A 803 2.88 3.78 -34.45
C MET A 803 3.54 2.41 -34.43
N PHE A 804 3.84 1.88 -33.23
CA PHE A 804 4.53 0.61 -33.08
C PHE A 804 3.70 -0.55 -33.63
N ALA A 805 2.41 -0.60 -33.29
CA ALA A 805 1.50 -1.63 -33.76
C ALA A 805 1.33 -1.59 -35.29
N TYR A 806 1.22 -0.40 -35.89
CA TYR A 806 1.13 -0.26 -37.34
C TYR A 806 2.38 -0.79 -38.05
N LEU A 807 3.57 -0.39 -37.59
CA LEU A 807 4.85 -0.83 -38.15
C LEU A 807 5.04 -2.34 -38.06
N ASP A 808 4.68 -2.94 -36.92
CA ASP A 808 4.85 -4.38 -36.70
C ASP A 808 3.94 -5.24 -37.60
N THR A 809 2.75 -4.72 -37.95
CA THR A 809 1.76 -5.42 -38.78
C THR A 809 1.90 -5.19 -40.29
N HIS A 810 2.40 -4.03 -40.72
CA HIS A 810 2.34 -3.60 -42.14
C HIS A 810 3.70 -3.57 -42.84
N LEU A 811 4.83 -3.61 -42.13
CA LEU A 811 6.14 -3.68 -42.76
C LEU A 811 6.55 -5.11 -43.09
N ASP A 812 7.29 -5.26 -44.19
CA ASP A 812 7.87 -6.55 -44.57
C ASP A 812 8.86 -7.03 -43.49
N PRO A 813 8.80 -8.30 -43.05
CA PRO A 813 9.71 -8.86 -42.05
C PRO A 813 11.21 -8.73 -42.38
N SER A 814 11.57 -8.51 -43.65
CA SER A 814 12.94 -8.29 -44.10
C SER A 814 13.49 -6.90 -43.73
N VAL A 815 12.63 -5.91 -43.46
CA VAL A 815 13.01 -4.55 -43.07
C VAL A 815 13.67 -4.55 -41.69
N LYS A 816 14.82 -3.86 -41.57
CA LYS A 816 15.50 -3.71 -40.28
C LYS A 816 14.79 -2.67 -39.43
N GLN A 817 13.86 -3.13 -38.59
CA GLN A 817 13.10 -2.28 -37.69
C GLN A 817 13.64 -2.25 -36.26
N PHE A 818 13.69 -1.05 -35.70
CA PHE A 818 14.05 -0.74 -34.33
C PHE A 818 12.94 0.14 -33.73
N THR A 819 11.89 -0.47 -33.20
CA THR A 819 10.83 0.21 -32.44
C THR A 819 11.23 0.25 -30.97
N CYS A 820 11.21 1.43 -30.36
CA CYS A 820 11.79 1.67 -29.04
C CYS A 820 10.87 2.51 -28.15
N THR A 821 10.50 2.00 -26.98
CA THR A 821 9.86 2.84 -25.96
C THR A 821 10.93 3.56 -25.11
N VAL A 822 10.63 4.75 -24.61
CA VAL A 822 11.48 5.47 -23.65
C VAL A 822 10.96 5.18 -22.23
N GLY A 823 11.85 4.68 -21.37
CA GLY A 823 11.52 4.11 -20.08
C GLY A 823 11.26 2.60 -20.16
N VAL A 824 11.09 1.96 -19.00
CA VAL A 824 10.81 0.51 -18.91
C VAL A 824 9.33 0.32 -18.58
N LYS A 825 8.54 -0.09 -19.57
CA LYS A 825 7.08 -0.26 -19.47
C LYS A 825 6.55 -1.22 -20.55
N PRO A 826 5.37 -1.83 -20.36
CA PRO A 826 4.71 -2.60 -21.42
C PRO A 826 4.47 -1.74 -22.67
N SER A 827 4.82 -2.27 -23.85
CA SER A 827 4.71 -1.58 -25.14
C SER A 827 4.74 -2.59 -26.29
N HIS A 828 4.15 -2.25 -27.43
CA HIS A 828 4.31 -2.93 -28.72
C HIS A 828 5.70 -2.70 -29.34
N ALA A 829 6.52 -1.80 -28.78
CA ALA A 829 7.91 -1.64 -29.17
C ALA A 829 8.73 -2.92 -28.89
N ARG A 830 9.74 -3.19 -29.71
CA ARG A 830 10.63 -4.36 -29.53
C ARG A 830 11.80 -4.09 -28.58
N TYR A 831 12.11 -2.82 -28.37
CA TYR A 831 13.25 -2.38 -27.59
C TYR A 831 12.87 -1.26 -26.62
N TYR A 832 13.77 -0.95 -25.68
CA TYR A 832 13.67 0.25 -24.87
C TYR A 832 14.98 1.03 -24.76
N LEU A 833 14.86 2.29 -24.36
CA LEU A 833 15.95 3.18 -23.93
C LEU A 833 15.58 3.76 -22.56
N HIS A 834 16.54 3.94 -21.65
CA HIS A 834 16.21 4.30 -20.27
C HIS A 834 15.66 5.72 -20.10
N SER A 835 16.00 6.64 -21.01
CA SER A 835 15.62 8.05 -20.91
C SER A 835 15.74 8.76 -22.25
N SER A 836 15.15 9.95 -22.37
CA SER A 836 15.31 10.85 -23.52
C SER A 836 16.78 11.23 -23.78
N ASN A 837 17.62 11.27 -22.74
CA ASN A 837 19.06 11.48 -22.90
C ASN A 837 19.72 10.34 -23.69
N GLU A 838 19.24 9.11 -23.53
CA GLU A 838 19.75 7.98 -24.31
C GLU A 838 19.30 8.01 -25.77
N VAL A 839 18.10 8.55 -26.04
CA VAL A 839 17.65 8.86 -27.40
C VAL A 839 18.60 9.88 -28.04
N GLY A 840 18.93 10.96 -27.31
CA GLY A 840 19.91 11.95 -27.76
C GLY A 840 21.28 11.36 -28.08
N ALA A 841 21.80 10.48 -27.22
CA ALA A 841 23.07 9.79 -27.44
C ALA A 841 23.02 8.80 -28.62
N LEU A 842 21.87 8.18 -28.89
CA LEU A 842 21.66 7.35 -30.08
C LEU A 842 21.75 8.20 -31.35
N LEU A 843 21.08 9.35 -31.39
CA LEU A 843 21.14 10.29 -32.51
C LEU A 843 22.57 10.77 -32.78
N GLU A 844 23.31 11.13 -31.72
CA GLU A 844 24.72 11.54 -31.84
C GLU A 844 25.60 10.42 -32.41
N THR A 845 25.36 9.17 -32.02
CA THR A 845 26.10 8.00 -32.52
C THR A 845 25.87 7.79 -34.02
N LEU A 846 24.65 8.04 -34.50
CA LEU A 846 24.30 7.92 -35.92
C LEU A 846 24.98 9.03 -36.75
N VAL A 847 25.01 10.26 -36.25
CA VAL A 847 25.62 11.41 -36.93
C VAL A 847 27.16 11.30 -36.99
N THR A 848 27.80 10.98 -35.86
CA THR A 848 29.26 10.96 -35.76
C THR A 848 29.90 9.67 -36.28
N GLY A 849 29.10 8.63 -36.53
CA GLY A 849 29.57 7.32 -36.99
C GLY A 849 30.48 6.58 -36.00
N SER A 850 30.63 7.10 -34.78
CA SER A 850 31.51 6.66 -33.69
C SER A 850 30.88 6.96 -32.32
N TYR A 851 31.39 6.35 -31.24
CA TYR A 851 30.84 6.60 -29.91
C TYR A 851 31.25 7.98 -29.38
N PRO A 852 30.37 8.73 -28.68
CA PRO A 852 30.75 9.95 -27.99
C PRO A 852 31.91 9.65 -27.03
N ARG A 853 33.03 10.38 -27.17
CA ARG A 853 34.17 10.28 -26.25
C ARG A 853 33.79 10.96 -24.93
N GLY A 854 33.05 10.26 -24.08
CA GLY A 854 32.64 10.79 -22.77
C GLY A 854 32.03 9.78 -21.79
N VAL A 855 31.53 8.64 -22.26
CA VAL A 855 30.97 7.61 -21.38
C VAL A 855 31.62 6.27 -21.69
N ARG A 856 32.76 5.97 -21.05
CA ARG A 856 33.34 4.63 -21.09
C ARG A 856 32.55 3.72 -20.15
N PRO A 857 32.08 2.54 -20.58
CA PRO A 857 31.85 1.44 -19.66
C PRO A 857 33.20 1.08 -19.03
N ARG A 858 33.29 1.06 -17.69
CA ARG A 858 34.50 0.53 -17.03
C ARG A 858 34.68 -0.94 -17.44
N PRO A 859 35.90 -1.38 -17.78
CA PRO A 859 36.14 -2.77 -18.13
C PRO A 859 35.82 -3.68 -16.93
N ARG A 860 35.18 -4.83 -17.21
CA ARG A 860 34.97 -5.90 -16.23
C ARG A 860 36.33 -6.50 -15.86
N GLY A 861 36.67 -6.47 -14.58
CA GLY A 861 37.83 -7.17 -14.03
C GLY A 861 39.06 -6.28 -13.83
N GLY A 862 39.20 -5.75 -12.63
CA GLY A 862 40.38 -5.05 -12.14
C GLY A 862 40.12 -4.55 -10.73
N SER A 863 40.75 -5.16 -9.73
CA SER A 863 40.65 -4.78 -8.32
C SER A 863 41.09 -3.34 -8.12
N VAL A 864 40.21 -2.50 -7.58
CA VAL A 864 40.59 -1.15 -7.12
C VAL A 864 41.14 -1.28 -5.70
N SER A 865 42.38 -0.84 -5.52
CA SER A 865 43.06 -0.75 -4.23
C SER A 865 42.47 0.39 -3.40
N LEU A 866 42.45 0.22 -2.07
CA LEU A 866 41.94 1.21 -1.10
C LEU A 866 42.71 2.56 -1.09
N ALA A 867 43.76 2.70 -1.90
CA ALA A 867 44.59 3.90 -1.97
C ALA A 867 44.04 4.99 -2.92
N ASP A 868 43.10 4.67 -3.81
CA ASP A 868 42.59 5.62 -4.82
C ASP A 868 41.39 6.48 -4.32
N LEU A 869 41.14 6.51 -3.01
CA LEU A 869 40.02 7.24 -2.38
C LEU A 869 40.44 8.42 -1.49
N VAL A 870 41.69 8.89 -1.61
CA VAL A 870 42.13 10.14 -0.99
C VAL A 870 42.03 11.27 -2.02
N PRO A 871 41.28 12.36 -1.76
CA PRO A 871 41.33 13.53 -2.64
C PRO A 871 42.68 14.24 -2.46
N ASP A 872 43.42 14.43 -3.55
CA ASP A 872 44.58 15.32 -3.59
C ASP A 872 44.14 16.77 -3.38
N ASP A 873 44.85 17.43 -2.47
CA ASP A 873 44.84 18.86 -2.20
C ASP A 873 45.71 19.61 -3.26
N GLU A 874 45.49 20.93 -3.37
CA GLU A 874 46.09 21.91 -4.31
C GLU A 874 45.40 22.03 -5.69
N GLY A 875 44.90 23.17 -6.20
CA GLY A 875 44.97 24.58 -5.79
C GLY A 875 45.23 25.47 -7.01
N SER A 876 44.26 26.26 -7.49
CA SER A 876 44.50 27.60 -8.10
C SER A 876 43.21 28.37 -8.45
N SER A 877 43.03 29.49 -7.73
CA SER A 877 42.57 30.83 -8.15
C SER A 877 41.32 31.02 -9.04
N SER A 878 40.28 31.66 -8.47
CA SER A 878 39.93 33.07 -8.78
C SER A 878 38.70 33.55 -7.98
N THR A 879 38.91 34.50 -7.08
CA THR A 879 37.87 35.28 -6.36
C THR A 879 37.45 36.54 -7.13
N PRO A 880 36.26 37.09 -6.82
CA PRO A 880 36.19 38.49 -6.36
C PRO A 880 35.35 38.59 -5.06
N ALA A 881 35.91 39.07 -3.95
CA ALA A 881 36.05 40.48 -3.51
C ALA A 881 34.82 41.03 -2.75
N VAL A 882 34.96 41.13 -1.42
CA VAL A 882 34.15 42.00 -0.53
C VAL A 882 35.15 42.90 0.23
N PRO A 883 34.90 44.22 0.40
CA PRO A 883 35.91 45.14 0.91
C PRO A 883 35.97 45.25 2.45
N GLN A 884 37.21 45.15 2.91
CA GLN A 884 37.94 45.66 4.09
C GLN A 884 37.27 46.58 5.14
N ARG A 885 37.69 46.36 6.40
CA ARG A 885 38.47 47.29 7.29
C ARG A 885 38.83 46.54 8.61
N THR A 886 40.07 46.07 8.84
CA THR A 886 41.23 46.70 9.55
C THR A 886 40.83 47.51 10.80
N ASN A 887 41.44 47.45 11.99
CA ASN A 887 42.68 46.86 12.53
C ASN A 887 42.64 46.97 14.07
N GLY A 888 43.36 46.09 14.80
CA GLY A 888 44.02 46.44 16.07
C GLY A 888 43.66 45.62 17.32
N PRO A 889 44.62 44.93 17.97
CA PRO A 889 44.39 44.10 19.16
C PRO A 889 44.78 44.82 20.46
N ARG A 890 44.12 44.50 21.58
CA ARG A 890 44.71 44.65 22.93
C ARG A 890 44.00 43.83 24.01
N THR A 891 44.83 43.46 24.97
CA THR A 891 44.74 42.48 26.04
C THR A 891 43.98 42.92 27.29
N SER A 892 43.68 41.92 28.12
CA SER A 892 43.70 41.89 29.60
C SER A 892 42.55 42.53 30.40
N ALA A 893 41.91 41.62 31.15
CA ALA A 893 41.79 41.60 32.61
C ALA A 893 40.67 42.40 33.32
N SER A 894 39.99 41.60 34.17
CA SER A 894 39.53 41.89 35.53
C SER A 894 38.19 42.62 35.71
N GLY A 895 37.40 42.05 36.64
CA GLY A 895 36.83 42.86 37.70
C GLY A 895 35.32 42.87 37.85
N GLN A 896 34.85 41.96 38.73
CA GLN A 896 33.93 42.26 39.84
C GLN A 896 32.55 42.89 39.53
N LYS A 897 31.50 42.10 39.79
CA LYS A 897 30.61 42.17 40.98
C LYS A 897 29.64 43.37 41.00
N ARG A 898 28.35 42.99 41.02
CA ARG A 898 27.35 43.16 42.12
C ARG A 898 26.07 43.90 41.71
N ARG A 899 24.96 43.26 42.15
CA ARG A 899 23.65 43.80 42.57
C ARG A 899 22.82 44.42 41.44
N GLY A 900 21.55 44.07 41.24
CA GLY A 900 20.51 43.61 42.17
C GLY A 900 19.34 44.60 42.08
N LEU A 901 18.12 44.09 42.32
CA LEU A 901 16.80 44.75 42.31
C LEU A 901 16.08 44.63 40.94
N ALA A 902 15.03 43.82 40.77
CA ALA A 902 13.74 43.65 41.46
C ALA A 902 12.66 44.63 41.00
N SER A 903 11.44 44.07 40.86
CA SER A 903 10.13 44.70 40.58
C SER A 903 9.93 45.17 39.13
N SER A 904 8.80 44.98 38.44
CA SER A 904 7.42 44.72 38.86
C SER A 904 6.57 44.31 37.64
N LEU A 905 5.68 43.32 37.81
CA LEU A 905 4.41 43.12 37.09
C LEU A 905 3.43 44.31 37.33
N PRO A 906 2.20 44.40 36.76
CA PRO A 906 1.48 43.53 35.80
C PRO A 906 0.67 44.27 34.69
N SER A 907 -0.12 43.47 33.95
CA SER A 907 -1.31 43.77 33.09
C SER A 907 -0.99 44.23 31.66
N GLN A 908 -1.52 43.63 30.60
CA GLN A 908 -2.79 42.91 30.37
C GLN A 908 -2.64 41.53 29.74
#